data_AF-A0A6G0HTI6-F1
#
_entry.id   AF-A0A6G0HTI6-F1
#
_cell.length_a   1.000
_cell.length_b   1.000
_cell.length_c   1.000
_cell.angle_alpha   90.00
_cell.angle_beta   90.00
_cell.angle_gamma   90.00
#
_symmetry.space_group_name_H-M   'P 1'
#
loop_
_entity.id
_entity.type
_entity.pdbx_description
1 polymer ?
#
loop_
_entity_poly.entity_id
_entity_poly.type
_entity_poly.pdbx_seq_one_letter_code
_entity_poly.pdbx_strand_id
1 'polypeptide(L)'
;MLKPHGFCIIVVQLLLAAGMDADWSVQRTPFSFNLGNRPYLQMTPPSFDPLHSDPGDTGQWPCDLYNDTKSNQKSAINGSVGLWFTEPLMPSMLKMGNQQHMTLSEVDTKHSHQTIVILEEDPAVIESATYLFERHPTTSTLLRYQRGVLHVLKGSHVLSTRYHDVILVGHGSNGANGAAQLAGYGPEELAKFVVKILSIFGHLGTLSLVSCNLGNELHFVLQLLQVLRSLSVETKLHLHNSFLSVNSDGQIMTRTGGDWRSHDNSKRVIAELDQRGNLITRSELGCAGPVFPSYKGNVLYLQTLEWPSHPQMFVPMELRKKYPSIDCLEGLTWSLFFEENDRRRAPDYVPDLDQRHLKAIWLTEPGPDENKIIYKHIVNIQDLLVEIRYNAREEVTSDLYYVLNDCIYRVYSRNLSVSLVGKFMSGDNKAEIENFRLTFNEDQRETSLQELRQGLKDTKFNDFCRQTFQYQQCNYNCERWGRYFMTAVFSASVRNFRTFSLFLMSVIGCEVGRLRGNESPLCTAFVGADHPMVTDQPWPDRLKRGFYGCTVDNFDMAPQNKQIWLDQVVAKENDLYIKAKQMMNTVDHDEQTELDIFGKVKVMNKYVFSSFMESFRGTPEGKKLKRGCNLNFHENYNQ
;
A
#
# COMPACT_ATOMS: atom_id res chain seq x y z
N MET A 1 -8.28 51.71 -3.56
CA MET A 1 -6.91 51.48 -4.10
C MET A 1 -6.27 50.33 -3.32
N LEU A 2 -6.38 49.11 -3.86
CA LEU A 2 -5.69 47.91 -3.38
C LEU A 2 -5.16 47.21 -4.64
N LYS A 3 -3.85 46.96 -4.69
CA LYS A 3 -3.15 46.43 -5.86
C LYS A 3 -3.47 44.94 -6.06
N PRO A 4 -3.74 44.46 -7.29
CA PRO A 4 -3.89 43.03 -7.57
C PRO A 4 -2.52 42.44 -7.96
N HIS A 5 -2.01 41.51 -7.16
CA HIS A 5 -0.93 40.61 -7.56
C HIS A 5 -1.41 39.18 -7.31
N GLY A 6 -1.75 38.48 -8.39
CA GLY A 6 -2.14 37.06 -8.34
C GLY A 6 -3.12 36.56 -9.41
N PHE A 7 -3.38 37.34 -10.47
CA PHE A 7 -4.63 37.23 -11.27
C PHE A 7 -4.53 36.57 -12.67
N CYS A 8 -3.50 35.79 -13.02
CA CYS A 8 -3.38 35.24 -14.40
C CYS A 8 -3.12 33.73 -14.53
N ILE A 9 -3.28 32.93 -13.48
CA ILE A 9 -2.66 31.58 -13.45
C ILE A 9 -3.64 30.42 -13.76
N ILE A 10 -4.95 30.59 -13.58
CA ILE A 10 -5.94 29.50 -13.80
C ILE A 10 -6.26 29.33 -15.30
N VAL A 11 -6.41 30.44 -16.04
CA VAL A 11 -6.69 30.41 -17.48
C VAL A 11 -5.56 29.73 -18.26
N VAL A 12 -4.29 30.02 -17.94
CA VAL A 12 -3.15 29.35 -18.60
C VAL A 12 -3.15 27.83 -18.34
N GLN A 13 -3.71 27.35 -17.24
CA GLN A 13 -3.62 25.94 -16.83
C GLN A 13 -4.75 25.06 -17.38
N LEU A 14 -5.95 25.62 -17.57
CA LEU A 14 -6.97 24.98 -18.39
C LEU A 14 -6.67 25.12 -19.89
N LEU A 15 -6.02 26.21 -20.32
CA LEU A 15 -5.53 26.36 -21.71
C LEU A 15 -4.43 25.34 -22.10
N LEU A 16 -3.59 24.92 -21.14
CA LEU A 16 -2.60 23.85 -21.37
C LEU A 16 -3.24 22.45 -21.47
N ALA A 17 -4.40 22.23 -20.82
CA ALA A 17 -5.24 21.06 -21.05
C ALA A 17 -6.13 21.20 -22.31
N ALA A 18 -6.43 22.42 -22.74
CA ALA A 18 -7.20 22.75 -23.94
C ALA A 18 -6.36 22.77 -25.23
N GLY A 19 -5.03 22.84 -25.14
CA GLY A 19 -4.11 22.80 -26.28
C GLY A 19 -4.03 24.09 -27.07
N MET A 20 -3.95 25.25 -26.40
CA MET A 20 -3.63 26.53 -27.06
C MET A 20 -2.16 26.90 -26.87
N ASP A 21 -1.51 27.37 -27.96
CA ASP A 21 -0.10 27.77 -28.02
C ASP A 21 0.23 28.84 -26.97
N ALA A 22 0.90 28.42 -25.89
CA ALA A 22 1.63 29.33 -25.03
C ALA A 22 3.06 29.41 -25.56
N ASP A 23 3.36 30.49 -26.27
CA ASP A 23 4.69 30.77 -26.82
C ASP A 23 5.74 30.79 -25.68
N TRP A 24 6.71 29.88 -25.76
CA TRP A 24 7.74 29.70 -24.74
C TRP A 24 8.83 30.78 -24.88
N SER A 25 8.53 32.00 -24.42
CA SER A 25 9.57 33.03 -24.20
C SER A 25 9.80 33.24 -22.70
N VAL A 26 10.44 32.26 -22.06
CA VAL A 26 11.11 32.50 -20.78
C VAL A 26 12.30 33.42 -21.07
N GLN A 27 12.18 34.70 -20.71
CA GLN A 27 13.32 35.61 -20.65
C GLN A 27 14.42 34.96 -19.81
N ARG A 28 15.55 34.66 -20.46
CA ARG A 28 16.78 34.21 -19.77
C ARG A 28 17.26 35.34 -18.87
N THR A 29 17.14 35.18 -17.56
CA THR A 29 18.11 35.75 -16.63
C THR A 29 19.22 34.72 -16.41
N PRO A 30 20.49 35.04 -16.72
CA PRO A 30 21.56 34.08 -16.60
C PRO A 30 21.98 33.97 -15.13
N PHE A 31 21.65 32.85 -14.48
CA PHE A 31 22.37 32.43 -13.29
C PHE A 31 23.18 31.19 -13.63
N SER A 32 24.48 31.42 -13.77
CA SER A 32 25.54 30.42 -13.86
C SER A 32 25.55 29.58 -12.59
N PHE A 33 25.36 28.26 -12.73
CA PHE A 33 25.76 27.30 -11.70
C PHE A 33 27.24 27.00 -11.90
N ASN A 34 28.09 27.59 -11.04
CA ASN A 34 29.42 27.04 -10.75
C ASN A 34 29.26 25.99 -9.64
N LEU A 35 29.71 24.77 -9.93
CA LEU A 35 29.97 23.74 -8.92
C LEU A 35 31.03 24.24 -7.94
N GLY A 36 30.71 24.26 -6.65
CA GLY A 36 31.63 24.64 -5.59
C GLY A 36 31.17 24.13 -4.22
N ASN A 37 32.01 23.29 -3.62
CA ASN A 37 31.87 22.62 -2.32
C ASN A 37 31.66 23.55 -1.09
N ARG A 38 31.07 22.93 -0.04
CA ARG A 38 31.09 23.23 1.43
C ARG A 38 29.98 24.14 2.01
N PRO A 39 29.70 24.06 3.33
CA PRO A 39 29.42 22.87 4.16
C PRO A 39 28.15 23.05 5.02
N TYR A 40 27.68 21.94 5.61
CA TYR A 40 26.59 21.88 6.60
C TYR A 40 26.81 22.82 7.80
N LEU A 41 25.81 23.65 8.12
CA LEU A 41 25.66 24.30 9.43
C LEU A 41 24.58 23.54 10.23
N GLN A 42 25.04 22.85 11.28
CA GLN A 42 24.20 22.32 12.34
C GLN A 42 23.53 23.48 13.09
N MET A 43 22.22 23.40 13.30
CA MET A 43 21.52 24.13 14.35
C MET A 43 21.27 23.17 15.52
N THR A 44 21.91 23.46 16.65
CA THR A 44 21.64 22.87 17.97
C THR A 44 20.26 23.29 18.48
N PRO A 45 19.43 22.37 19.00
CA PRO A 45 18.23 22.71 19.75
C PRO A 45 18.54 23.01 21.23
N PRO A 46 17.72 23.82 21.92
CA PRO A 46 17.94 24.20 23.31
C PRO A 46 17.59 23.08 24.29
N SER A 47 18.37 23.03 25.38
CA SER A 47 18.23 22.14 26.54
C SER A 47 16.99 22.47 27.38
N PHE A 48 16.25 21.45 27.80
CA PHE A 48 15.30 21.51 28.91
C PHE A 48 15.69 20.47 29.95
N ASP A 49 15.99 20.93 31.17
CA ASP A 49 16.19 20.10 32.36
C ASP A 49 14.83 19.67 32.97
N PRO A 50 14.71 18.44 33.51
CA PRO A 50 13.50 17.96 34.18
C PRO A 50 13.65 17.97 35.72
N LEU A 51 12.68 18.54 36.42
CA LEU A 51 12.50 18.38 37.87
C LEU A 51 11.00 18.41 38.20
N HIS A 52 10.38 17.23 38.39
CA HIS A 52 9.70 16.84 39.63
C HIS A 52 8.97 15.50 39.48
N SER A 53 9.30 14.59 40.39
CA SER A 53 8.60 13.35 40.75
C SER A 53 7.30 13.68 41.51
N ASP A 54 6.24 12.86 41.39
CA ASP A 54 5.85 11.75 42.31
C ASP A 54 4.38 11.24 42.03
N PRO A 55 3.79 10.24 42.74
CA PRO A 55 3.60 8.88 42.23
C PRO A 55 2.13 8.38 42.22
N GLY A 56 1.86 7.21 41.62
CA GLY A 56 0.55 6.56 41.65
C GLY A 56 0.51 5.21 40.95
N ASP A 57 1.05 4.21 41.63
CA ASP A 57 1.15 2.81 41.23
C ASP A 57 -0.21 2.09 41.33
N THR A 58 -0.49 1.14 40.41
CA THR A 58 -0.96 -0.22 40.74
C THR A 58 -1.09 -1.09 39.48
N GLY A 59 -0.30 -2.16 39.43
CA GLY A 59 -0.78 -3.46 38.95
C GLY A 59 -0.19 -4.02 37.66
N GLN A 60 1.13 -4.24 37.58
CA GLN A 60 1.71 -5.23 36.65
C GLN A 60 2.44 -6.33 37.41
N TRP A 61 2.08 -7.57 37.10
CA TRP A 61 2.79 -8.77 37.55
C TRP A 61 4.12 -8.88 36.79
N PRO A 62 5.26 -9.17 37.45
CA PRO A 62 6.54 -9.32 36.76
C PRO A 62 6.66 -10.73 36.14
N CYS A 63 7.06 -10.79 34.88
CA CYS A 63 7.59 -12.01 34.26
C CYS A 63 9.12 -11.94 34.35
N ASP A 64 9.71 -12.93 34.99
CA ASP A 64 11.15 -13.02 35.22
C ASP A 64 11.97 -13.11 33.92
N LEU A 65 13.02 -12.30 33.84
CA LEU A 65 14.04 -12.31 32.81
C LEU A 65 15.04 -13.43 33.11
N TYR A 66 15.15 -14.42 32.21
CA TYR A 66 16.29 -15.34 32.22
C TYR A 66 17.47 -14.64 31.54
N ASN A 67 18.36 -14.05 32.34
CA ASN A 67 19.61 -13.43 31.90
C ASN A 67 20.64 -14.49 31.50
N ASP A 68 21.14 -14.41 30.27
CA ASP A 68 22.40 -15.04 29.86
C ASP A 68 23.45 -13.94 29.72
N THR A 69 24.23 -13.75 30.79
CA THR A 69 25.42 -12.88 30.80
C THR A 69 26.62 -13.71 31.21
N LYS A 70 27.52 -13.98 30.26
CA LYS A 70 28.95 -14.15 30.57
C LYS A 70 29.80 -13.27 29.66
N SER A 71 30.34 -12.25 30.31
CA SER A 71 31.35 -11.30 29.89
C SER A 71 32.64 -11.97 29.38
N ASN A 72 33.26 -11.38 28.36
CA ASN A 72 34.71 -11.44 28.18
C ASN A 72 35.28 -10.02 28.16
N GLN A 73 35.83 -9.61 29.32
CA GLN A 73 36.73 -8.46 29.44
C GLN A 73 38.05 -8.78 28.72
N LYS A 74 38.46 -7.92 27.79
CA LYS A 74 39.85 -7.81 27.34
C LYS A 74 40.50 -6.64 28.07
N SER A 75 41.43 -6.95 28.97
CA SER A 75 42.38 -6.00 29.54
C SER A 75 43.71 -6.13 28.81
N ALA A 76 44.20 -5.02 28.28
CA ALA A 76 45.53 -4.89 27.69
C ALA A 76 46.60 -4.78 28.77
N ILE A 77 47.72 -5.49 28.63
CA ILE A 77 48.99 -5.15 29.28
C ILE A 77 50.12 -5.35 28.27
N ASN A 78 50.82 -4.25 27.99
CA ASN A 78 52.09 -4.20 27.29
C ASN A 78 53.23 -4.34 28.32
N GLY A 79 54.31 -5.03 27.93
CA GLY A 79 55.65 -4.68 28.39
C GLY A 79 56.51 -5.78 29.04
N SER A 80 57.57 -6.14 28.29
CA SER A 80 58.95 -6.24 28.77
C SER A 80 59.51 -7.58 29.31
N VAL A 81 60.37 -8.16 28.44
CA VAL A 81 61.74 -8.68 28.69
C VAL A 81 61.94 -10.07 29.29
N GLY A 82 62.70 -10.90 28.54
CA GLY A 82 63.73 -11.81 29.09
C GLY A 82 63.68 -13.26 28.55
N LEU A 83 64.29 -13.62 27.41
CA LEU A 83 65.68 -14.08 27.19
C LEU A 83 66.00 -15.56 27.62
N TRP A 84 66.49 -16.34 26.63
CA TRP A 84 67.26 -17.62 26.61
C TRP A 84 66.53 -18.99 26.75
N PHE A 85 66.87 -20.11 26.08
CA PHE A 85 67.76 -20.52 24.97
C PHE A 85 67.35 -21.97 24.53
N THR A 86 67.67 -22.37 23.28
CA THR A 86 68.05 -23.73 22.76
C THR A 86 67.06 -24.91 22.63
N GLU A 87 66.92 -25.42 21.39
CA GLU A 87 66.72 -26.83 20.97
C GLU A 87 68.08 -27.62 21.09
N PRO A 88 68.31 -28.91 20.68
CA PRO A 88 67.47 -29.91 19.96
C PRO A 88 67.69 -31.43 20.34
N LEU A 89 67.11 -32.34 19.53
CA LEU A 89 67.51 -33.74 19.17
C LEU A 89 66.63 -34.94 19.62
N MET A 90 66.21 -35.74 18.60
CA MET A 90 65.57 -37.08 18.64
C MET A 90 66.64 -38.22 18.70
N PRO A 91 66.39 -39.55 18.44
CA PRO A 91 65.19 -40.43 18.42
C PRO A 91 65.38 -41.84 19.12
N SER A 92 64.33 -42.63 19.40
CA SER A 92 64.44 -44.12 19.37
C SER A 92 63.09 -44.91 19.37
N MET A 93 62.98 -45.75 18.34
CA MET A 93 62.21 -46.96 18.01
C MET A 93 61.26 -47.71 19.00
N LEU A 94 60.16 -48.17 18.39
CA LEU A 94 59.46 -49.48 18.47
C LEU A 94 58.65 -49.88 19.73
N LYS A 95 57.31 -49.89 19.59
CA LYS A 95 56.49 -51.12 19.72
C LYS A 95 55.10 -50.94 19.10
N MET A 96 54.73 -51.93 18.29
CA MET A 96 53.46 -52.09 17.59
C MET A 96 52.39 -52.62 18.56
N GLY A 97 51.15 -52.15 18.44
CA GLY A 97 49.95 -52.84 18.91
C GLY A 97 49.13 -52.14 19.99
N ASN A 98 48.16 -51.31 19.58
CA ASN A 98 46.74 -51.59 19.84
C ASN A 98 45.85 -50.53 19.20
N GLN A 99 44.81 -50.98 18.49
CA GLN A 99 43.69 -50.15 18.07
C GLN A 99 43.01 -49.59 19.33
N GLN A 100 43.09 -48.27 19.52
CA GLN A 100 42.18 -47.55 20.40
C GLN A 100 41.46 -46.50 19.56
N HIS A 101 40.26 -46.91 19.17
CA HIS A 101 39.06 -46.11 18.98
C HIS A 101 39.18 -44.72 19.62
N MET A 102 39.52 -43.70 18.82
CA MET A 102 39.39 -42.31 19.23
C MET A 102 37.89 -42.02 19.32
N THR A 103 37.37 -42.08 20.54
CA THR A 103 36.09 -41.51 20.92
C THR A 103 36.09 -40.04 20.50
N LEU A 104 35.27 -39.75 19.49
CA LEU A 104 34.76 -38.41 19.26
C LEU A 104 34.17 -37.96 20.61
N SER A 105 34.83 -37.02 21.28
CA SER A 105 34.25 -36.40 22.45
C SER A 105 32.91 -35.81 22.02
N GLU A 106 31.82 -36.36 22.54
CA GLU A 106 30.49 -35.75 22.49
C GLU A 106 30.59 -34.36 23.12
N VAL A 107 30.91 -33.36 22.30
CA VAL A 107 30.57 -31.99 22.62
C VAL A 107 29.08 -31.87 22.36
N ASP A 108 28.33 -32.02 23.44
CA ASP A 108 26.91 -31.75 23.55
C ASP A 108 26.61 -30.33 23.05
N THR A 109 26.30 -30.19 21.76
CA THR A 109 25.86 -28.93 21.15
C THR A 109 24.40 -29.06 20.76
N LYS A 110 23.55 -28.42 21.57
CA LYS A 110 22.09 -28.27 21.45
C LYS A 110 21.57 -27.58 20.17
N HIS A 111 22.36 -27.39 19.12
CA HIS A 111 21.99 -26.47 18.03
C HIS A 111 21.67 -27.25 16.75
N SER A 112 20.42 -27.16 16.29
CA SER A 112 20.06 -27.54 14.91
C SER A 112 20.84 -26.65 13.94
N HIS A 113 21.36 -27.22 12.85
CA HIS A 113 22.00 -26.45 11.79
C HIS A 113 20.91 -25.83 10.92
N GLN A 114 21.08 -24.57 10.50
CA GLN A 114 20.10 -23.87 9.66
C GLN A 114 20.65 -23.53 8.27
N THR A 115 19.83 -23.74 7.25
CA THR A 115 20.13 -23.37 5.87
C THR A 115 19.24 -22.18 5.48
N ILE A 116 19.86 -21.03 5.27
CA ILE A 116 19.18 -19.79 4.88
C ILE A 116 19.35 -19.61 3.38
N VAL A 117 18.26 -19.35 2.67
CA VAL A 117 18.25 -19.26 1.21
C VAL A 117 17.69 -17.92 0.76
N ILE A 118 18.49 -17.19 -0.02
CA ILE A 118 18.07 -16.05 -0.82
C ILE A 118 17.35 -16.57 -2.07
N LEU A 119 16.04 -16.34 -2.18
CA LEU A 119 15.25 -16.82 -3.31
C LEU A 119 15.17 -15.86 -4.50
N GLU A 120 15.46 -14.56 -4.31
CA GLU A 120 15.46 -13.57 -5.37
C GLU A 120 16.55 -12.50 -5.18
N GLU A 121 16.92 -11.83 -6.27
CA GLU A 121 17.96 -10.80 -6.30
C GLU A 121 17.38 -9.41 -5.97
N ASP A 122 16.82 -9.29 -4.77
CA ASP A 122 16.37 -8.01 -4.21
C ASP A 122 17.27 -7.57 -3.03
N PRO A 123 17.67 -6.28 -2.93
CA PRO A 123 18.49 -5.80 -1.83
C PRO A 123 17.93 -6.10 -0.42
N ALA A 124 16.62 -5.96 -0.20
CA ALA A 124 15.99 -6.22 1.08
C ALA A 124 16.02 -7.71 1.45
N VAL A 125 15.86 -8.60 0.46
CA VAL A 125 15.96 -10.05 0.64
C VAL A 125 17.38 -10.48 0.94
N ILE A 126 18.35 -9.98 0.16
CA ILE A 126 19.77 -10.28 0.34
C ILE A 126 20.24 -9.81 1.72
N GLU A 127 19.89 -8.59 2.11
CA GLU A 127 20.21 -8.03 3.41
C GLU A 127 19.58 -8.84 4.55
N SER A 128 18.28 -9.13 4.46
CA SER A 128 17.57 -9.90 5.48
C SER A 128 18.16 -11.29 5.69
N ALA A 129 18.44 -12.01 4.59
CA ALA A 129 19.07 -13.32 4.66
C ALA A 129 20.50 -13.25 5.22
N THR A 130 21.23 -12.17 4.92
CA THR A 130 22.59 -11.96 5.43
C THR A 130 22.57 -11.71 6.93
N TYR A 131 21.67 -10.86 7.45
CA TYR A 131 21.54 -10.62 8.88
C TYR A 131 21.06 -11.85 9.65
N LEU A 132 20.15 -12.65 9.08
CA LEU A 132 19.76 -13.94 9.66
C LEU A 132 20.97 -14.89 9.79
N PHE A 133 21.85 -14.91 8.79
CA PHE A 133 23.08 -15.72 8.82
C PHE A 133 24.06 -15.19 9.89
N GLU A 134 24.25 -13.88 9.95
CA GLU A 134 25.20 -13.24 10.87
C GLU A 134 24.83 -13.38 12.34
N ARG A 135 23.55 -13.68 12.64
CA ARG A 135 23.10 -14.03 13.99
C ARG A 135 23.73 -15.32 14.52
N HIS A 136 23.90 -16.33 13.67
CA HIS A 136 24.43 -17.65 14.05
C HIS A 136 25.38 -18.25 12.99
N PRO A 137 26.50 -17.60 12.65
CA PRO A 137 27.30 -17.94 11.47
C PRO A 137 27.99 -19.31 11.58
N THR A 138 28.23 -19.82 12.79
CA THR A 138 28.88 -21.12 13.03
C THR A 138 27.96 -22.31 12.83
N THR A 139 26.64 -22.09 12.87
CA THR A 139 25.60 -23.13 12.73
C THR A 139 24.63 -22.81 11.59
N SER A 140 25.07 -21.96 10.65
CA SER A 140 24.27 -21.55 9.50
C SER A 140 25.02 -21.74 8.19
N THR A 141 24.29 -22.03 7.12
CA THR A 141 24.77 -21.95 5.74
C THR A 141 23.90 -20.96 4.99
N LEU A 142 24.53 -19.99 4.31
CA LEU A 142 23.85 -19.03 3.45
C LEU A 142 23.97 -19.47 2.00
N LEU A 143 22.82 -19.71 1.36
CA LEU A 143 22.69 -20.10 -0.03
C LEU A 143 21.98 -19.02 -0.83
N ARG A 144 22.23 -19.04 -2.13
CA ARG A 144 21.50 -18.26 -3.13
C ARG A 144 20.90 -19.21 -4.16
N TYR A 145 19.63 -19.02 -4.45
CA TYR A 145 18.97 -19.71 -5.54
C TYR A 145 18.96 -18.83 -6.78
N GLN A 146 19.54 -19.32 -7.88
CA GLN A 146 19.59 -18.58 -9.14
C GLN A 146 19.41 -19.55 -10.31
N ARG A 147 18.40 -19.29 -11.16
CA ARG A 147 18.14 -20.04 -12.41
C ARG A 147 18.12 -21.57 -12.23
N GLY A 148 17.51 -22.05 -11.14
CA GLY A 148 17.41 -23.50 -10.87
C GLY A 148 18.58 -24.11 -10.10
N VAL A 149 19.61 -23.32 -9.78
CA VAL A 149 20.84 -23.78 -9.15
C VAL A 149 21.02 -23.13 -7.76
N LEU A 150 21.51 -23.92 -6.80
CA LEU A 150 21.87 -23.45 -5.47
C LEU A 150 23.36 -23.14 -5.42
N HIS A 151 23.70 -21.92 -5.02
CA HIS A 151 25.07 -21.46 -4.83
C HIS A 151 25.33 -21.20 -3.35
N VAL A 152 26.40 -21.79 -2.80
CA VAL A 152 26.83 -21.48 -1.43
C VAL A 152 27.54 -20.14 -1.42
N LEU A 153 27.09 -19.22 -0.57
CA LEU A 153 27.72 -17.91 -0.39
C LEU A 153 28.61 -17.87 0.84
N LYS A 154 28.13 -18.39 1.98
CA LYS A 154 28.83 -18.40 3.27
C LYS A 154 28.47 -19.65 4.09
N GLY A 155 29.35 -20.07 4.99
CA GLY A 155 29.15 -21.21 5.88
C GLY A 155 29.83 -22.50 5.40
N SER A 156 29.99 -23.47 6.30
CA SER A 156 30.62 -24.78 6.02
C SER A 156 29.57 -25.84 5.70
N HIS A 157 29.96 -26.86 4.93
CA HIS A 157 29.17 -28.09 4.72
C HIS A 157 29.24 -28.98 5.97
N VAL A 158 28.73 -28.50 7.10
CA VAL A 158 28.58 -29.37 8.27
C VAL A 158 27.36 -30.24 8.01
N LEU A 159 27.60 -31.50 7.67
CA LEU A 159 26.57 -32.53 7.63
C LEU A 159 26.18 -32.81 9.09
N SER A 160 25.17 -32.09 9.59
CA SER A 160 24.64 -32.41 10.92
C SER A 160 23.89 -33.74 10.85
N THR A 161 24.02 -34.56 11.89
CA THR A 161 23.32 -35.85 11.98
C THR A 161 21.91 -35.73 12.57
N ARG A 162 21.42 -34.50 12.82
CA ARG A 162 20.10 -34.20 13.38
C ARG A 162 19.30 -33.23 12.51
N TYR A 163 18.00 -33.07 12.81
CA TYR A 163 17.04 -32.23 12.09
C TYR A 163 17.61 -30.85 11.69
N HIS A 164 17.51 -30.51 10.41
CA HIS A 164 17.97 -29.25 9.83
C HIS A 164 16.82 -28.29 9.61
N ASP A 165 16.99 -27.03 10.00
CA ASP A 165 16.00 -25.99 9.74
C ASP A 165 16.29 -25.31 8.40
N VAL A 166 15.27 -25.14 7.57
CA VAL A 166 15.38 -24.45 6.28
C VAL A 166 14.63 -23.13 6.36
N ILE A 167 15.32 -22.04 6.02
CA ILE A 167 14.78 -20.68 6.05
C ILE A 167 14.80 -20.15 4.63
N LEU A 168 13.62 -19.96 4.06
CA LEU A 168 13.44 -19.40 2.72
C LEU A 168 13.10 -17.91 2.85
N VAL A 169 13.94 -17.05 2.28
CA VAL A 169 13.78 -15.59 2.37
C VAL A 169 13.39 -15.06 1.00
N GLY A 170 12.28 -14.34 0.96
CA GLY A 170 11.75 -13.74 -0.26
C GLY A 170 10.47 -12.94 -0.01
N HIS A 171 10.14 -12.10 -0.98
CA HIS A 171 8.92 -11.35 -1.08
C HIS A 171 7.74 -12.27 -1.34
N GLY A 172 6.60 -11.92 -0.75
CA GLY A 172 5.34 -12.56 -1.12
C GLY A 172 4.85 -11.96 -2.42
N SER A 173 4.27 -12.75 -3.31
CA SER A 173 3.61 -12.23 -4.51
C SER A 173 2.37 -13.04 -4.83
N ASN A 174 1.59 -12.59 -5.80
CA ASN A 174 0.53 -13.39 -6.39
C ASN A 174 0.94 -13.74 -7.82
N GLY A 175 0.86 -15.02 -8.18
CA GLY A 175 1.08 -15.48 -9.55
C GLY A 175 0.00 -14.95 -10.50
N ALA A 176 0.17 -15.22 -11.80
CA ALA A 176 -0.75 -14.74 -12.85
C ALA A 176 -2.22 -15.20 -12.64
N ASN A 177 -2.42 -16.32 -11.94
CA ASN A 177 -3.72 -16.88 -11.58
C ASN A 177 -4.23 -16.39 -10.21
N GLY A 178 -3.53 -15.48 -9.54
CA GLY A 178 -3.87 -14.98 -8.21
C GLY A 178 -3.45 -15.90 -7.06
N ALA A 179 -2.81 -17.05 -7.33
CA ALA A 179 -2.29 -17.92 -6.29
C ALA A 179 -1.10 -17.25 -5.58
N ALA A 180 -1.05 -17.31 -4.25
CA ALA A 180 0.08 -16.77 -3.50
C ALA A 180 1.38 -17.50 -3.86
N GLN A 181 2.49 -16.78 -3.82
CA GLN A 181 3.82 -17.23 -4.18
C GLN A 181 4.84 -16.62 -3.21
N LEU A 182 6.00 -17.28 -3.09
CA LEU A 182 7.18 -16.75 -2.40
C LEU A 182 8.29 -16.57 -3.43
N ALA A 183 8.79 -15.34 -3.61
CA ALA A 183 9.77 -14.99 -4.64
C ALA A 183 9.35 -15.45 -6.05
N GLY A 184 8.05 -15.40 -6.35
CA GLY A 184 7.48 -15.89 -7.61
C GLY A 184 7.33 -17.41 -7.73
N TYR A 185 7.63 -18.18 -6.67
CA TYR A 185 7.49 -19.63 -6.65
C TYR A 185 6.21 -20.07 -5.93
N GLY A 186 5.45 -20.95 -6.57
CA GLY A 186 4.26 -21.56 -5.99
C GLY A 186 4.58 -22.73 -5.06
N PRO A 187 3.55 -23.32 -4.44
CA PRO A 187 3.69 -24.47 -3.56
C PRO A 187 4.44 -25.66 -4.18
N GLU A 188 4.17 -26.00 -5.45
CA GLU A 188 4.83 -27.14 -6.10
C GLU A 188 6.32 -26.89 -6.34
N GLU A 189 6.68 -25.70 -6.80
CA GLU A 189 8.08 -25.33 -7.03
C GLU A 189 8.86 -25.29 -5.71
N LEU A 190 8.28 -24.69 -4.67
CA LEU A 190 8.91 -24.62 -3.35
C LEU A 190 9.09 -26.00 -2.72
N ALA A 191 8.12 -26.91 -2.86
CA ALA A 191 8.25 -28.26 -2.34
C ALA A 191 9.39 -29.04 -3.04
N LYS A 192 9.47 -28.96 -4.38
CA LYS A 192 10.59 -29.54 -5.15
C LYS A 192 11.92 -28.94 -4.74
N PHE A 193 11.94 -27.63 -4.50
CA PHE A 193 13.11 -26.91 -4.04
C PHE A 193 13.58 -27.40 -2.66
N VAL A 194 12.66 -27.54 -1.70
CA VAL A 194 12.95 -28.08 -0.36
C VAL A 194 13.54 -29.49 -0.47
N VAL A 195 12.94 -30.37 -1.26
CA VAL A 195 13.48 -31.74 -1.49
C VAL A 195 14.93 -31.71 -2.00
N LYS A 196 15.27 -30.78 -2.89
CA LYS A 196 16.65 -30.60 -3.39
C LYS A 196 17.62 -30.14 -2.30
N ILE A 197 17.16 -29.38 -1.31
CA ILE A 197 17.98 -29.02 -0.14
C ILE A 197 18.17 -30.26 0.74
N LEU A 198 17.11 -31.03 0.98
CA LEU A 198 17.17 -32.23 1.83
C LEU A 198 18.08 -33.32 1.27
N SER A 199 18.20 -33.44 -0.05
CA SER A 199 19.17 -34.38 -0.64
C SER A 199 20.63 -33.98 -0.39
N ILE A 200 20.90 -32.72 -0.04
CA ILE A 200 22.24 -32.20 0.28
C ILE A 200 22.51 -32.28 1.78
N PHE A 201 21.52 -31.93 2.61
CA PHE A 201 21.71 -31.72 4.06
C PHE A 201 21.01 -32.76 4.96
N GLY A 202 20.12 -33.61 4.44
CA GLY A 202 19.46 -34.67 5.22
C GLY A 202 18.05 -34.30 5.69
N HIS A 203 17.69 -34.68 6.92
CA HIS A 203 16.31 -34.59 7.44
C HIS A 203 15.88 -33.16 7.82
N LEU A 204 14.68 -32.77 7.42
CA LEU A 204 14.06 -31.46 7.72
C LEU A 204 13.50 -31.43 9.15
N GLY A 205 13.87 -30.41 9.91
CA GLY A 205 13.20 -30.03 11.16
C GLY A 205 12.01 -29.13 10.86
N THR A 206 12.27 -27.84 10.71
CA THR A 206 11.26 -26.83 10.39
C THR A 206 11.54 -26.13 9.07
N LEU A 207 10.47 -25.70 8.39
CA LEU A 207 10.55 -24.86 7.21
C LEU A 207 10.00 -23.47 7.55
N SER A 208 10.88 -22.48 7.63
CA SER A 208 10.50 -21.09 7.88
C SER A 208 10.42 -20.33 6.57
N LEU A 209 9.27 -19.71 6.29
CA LEU A 209 9.05 -18.83 5.16
C LEU A 209 9.09 -17.38 5.67
N VAL A 210 10.22 -16.71 5.44
CA VAL A 210 10.46 -15.34 5.90
C VAL A 210 9.97 -14.39 4.82
N SER A 211 8.72 -13.96 4.98
CA SER A 211 7.99 -13.10 4.03
C SER A 211 6.87 -12.35 4.74
N CYS A 212 6.49 -11.16 4.26
CA CYS A 212 5.32 -10.44 4.77
C CYS A 212 4.04 -11.21 4.52
N ASN A 213 3.13 -11.24 5.50
CA ASN A 213 1.72 -11.64 5.38
C ASN A 213 1.42 -13.05 4.80
N LEU A 214 2.41 -13.87 4.44
CA LEU A 214 2.20 -15.19 3.83
C LEU A 214 1.47 -16.16 4.76
N GLY A 215 1.52 -15.94 6.08
CA GLY A 215 0.73 -16.69 7.06
C GLY A 215 -0.79 -16.48 6.95
N ASN A 216 -1.24 -15.46 6.23
CA ASN A 216 -2.66 -15.23 5.93
C ASN A 216 -3.16 -16.06 4.72
N GLU A 217 -2.26 -16.61 3.90
CA GLU A 217 -2.60 -17.32 2.66
C GLU A 217 -2.80 -18.83 2.92
N LEU A 218 -3.89 -19.15 3.62
CA LEU A 218 -4.17 -20.53 4.08
C LEU A 218 -4.21 -21.57 2.96
N HIS A 219 -4.65 -21.20 1.75
CA HIS A 219 -4.67 -22.11 0.60
C HIS A 219 -3.25 -22.49 0.16
N PHE A 220 -2.36 -21.50 0.07
CA PHE A 220 -0.94 -21.72 -0.23
C PHE A 220 -0.27 -22.59 0.83
N VAL A 221 -0.51 -22.27 2.12
CA VAL A 221 0.01 -23.02 3.27
C VAL A 221 -0.44 -24.49 3.21
N LEU A 222 -1.73 -24.72 2.97
CA LEU A 222 -2.29 -26.06 2.85
C LEU A 222 -1.69 -26.83 1.68
N GLN A 223 -1.67 -26.22 0.48
CA GLN A 223 -1.15 -26.85 -0.73
C GLN A 223 0.33 -27.19 -0.58
N LEU A 224 1.16 -26.28 -0.03
CA LEU A 224 2.58 -26.53 0.18
C LEU A 224 2.80 -27.72 1.11
N LEU A 225 2.10 -27.77 2.25
CA LEU A 225 2.20 -28.90 3.16
C LEU A 225 1.72 -30.22 2.54
N GLN A 226 0.65 -30.19 1.74
CA GLN A 226 0.14 -31.38 1.04
C GLN A 226 1.14 -31.90 0.01
N VAL A 227 1.77 -31.01 -0.77
CA VAL A 227 2.79 -31.39 -1.75
C VAL A 227 4.07 -31.88 -1.05
N LEU A 228 4.49 -31.25 0.05
CA LEU A 228 5.62 -31.76 0.85
C LEU A 228 5.34 -33.17 1.38
N ARG A 229 4.14 -33.41 1.92
CA ARG A 229 3.73 -34.75 2.39
C ARG A 229 3.69 -35.77 1.27
N SER A 230 3.20 -35.42 0.07
CA SER A 230 3.21 -36.33 -1.08
C SER A 230 4.62 -36.68 -1.57
N LEU A 231 5.60 -35.82 -1.27
CA LEU A 231 7.02 -36.05 -1.48
C LEU A 231 7.72 -36.70 -0.25
N SER A 232 6.96 -37.25 0.70
CA SER A 232 7.46 -37.88 1.94
C SER A 232 8.27 -36.94 2.85
N VAL A 233 7.95 -35.64 2.83
CA VAL A 233 8.52 -34.64 3.74
C VAL A 233 7.44 -34.20 4.74
N GLU A 234 7.57 -34.64 5.99
CA GLU A 234 6.74 -34.15 7.10
C GLU A 234 7.46 -33.04 7.85
N THR A 235 6.83 -31.87 7.98
CA THR A 235 7.40 -30.71 8.66
C THR A 235 6.31 -29.75 9.12
N LYS A 236 6.74 -28.72 9.87
CA LYS A 236 5.94 -27.56 10.25
C LYS A 236 6.41 -26.34 9.46
N LEU A 237 5.45 -25.54 9.02
CA LEU A 237 5.74 -24.23 8.44
C LEU A 237 5.74 -23.16 9.54
N HIS A 238 6.76 -22.32 9.54
CA HIS A 238 6.76 -21.07 10.31
C HIS A 238 6.61 -19.89 9.35
N LEU A 239 5.55 -19.10 9.53
CA LEU A 239 5.23 -17.94 8.70
C LEU A 239 4.87 -16.73 9.58
N HIS A 240 4.65 -15.58 8.95
CA HIS A 240 4.16 -14.38 9.63
C HIS A 240 2.91 -13.82 8.94
N ASN A 241 2.01 -13.22 9.73
CA ASN A 241 0.75 -12.63 9.26
C ASN A 241 0.78 -11.08 9.24
N SER A 242 1.97 -10.49 9.34
CA SER A 242 2.21 -9.04 9.36
C SER A 242 3.30 -8.63 8.37
N PHE A 243 3.55 -7.32 8.28
CA PHE A 243 4.80 -6.84 7.68
C PHE A 243 6.02 -7.36 8.44
N LEU A 244 7.12 -7.55 7.72
CA LEU A 244 8.33 -8.21 8.19
C LEU A 244 9.57 -7.49 7.65
N SER A 245 10.56 -7.32 8.51
CA SER A 245 11.91 -6.89 8.17
C SER A 245 12.89 -7.67 9.06
N VAL A 246 14.17 -7.70 8.73
CA VAL A 246 15.21 -8.26 9.61
C VAL A 246 16.21 -7.14 9.91
N ASN A 247 16.45 -6.89 11.19
CA ASN A 247 17.42 -5.87 11.59
C ASN A 247 18.86 -6.40 11.51
N SER A 248 19.84 -5.51 11.75
CA SER A 248 21.27 -5.85 11.72
C SER A 248 21.70 -6.92 12.72
N ASP A 249 20.91 -7.17 13.76
CA ASP A 249 21.16 -8.21 14.76
C ASP A 249 20.55 -9.58 14.37
N GLY A 250 19.95 -9.67 13.17
CA GLY A 250 19.26 -10.86 12.69
C GLY A 250 17.96 -11.16 13.42
N GLN A 251 17.35 -10.16 14.07
CA GLN A 251 16.04 -10.27 14.67
C GLN A 251 14.95 -10.01 13.63
N ILE A 252 13.93 -10.87 13.62
CA ILE A 252 12.72 -10.64 12.82
C ILE A 252 11.92 -9.51 13.49
N MET A 253 11.73 -8.45 12.72
CA MET A 253 10.96 -7.27 13.08
C MET A 253 9.59 -7.35 12.42
N THR A 254 8.53 -7.16 13.18
CA THR A 254 7.15 -7.12 12.67
C THR A 254 6.54 -5.75 12.89
N ARG A 255 5.62 -5.34 12.03
CA ARG A 255 4.97 -4.03 12.13
C ARG A 255 3.51 -4.16 12.54
N THR A 256 3.12 -3.45 13.61
CA THR A 256 1.75 -3.40 14.13
C THR A 256 1.38 -1.95 14.43
N GLY A 257 0.30 -1.43 13.85
CA GLY A 257 -0.17 -0.06 14.12
C GLY A 257 0.80 1.04 13.68
N GLY A 258 1.71 0.75 12.75
CA GLY A 258 2.72 1.69 12.25
C GLY A 258 4.10 1.52 12.89
N ASP A 259 4.19 0.88 14.05
CA ASP A 259 5.42 0.69 14.83
C ASP A 259 6.07 -0.67 14.60
N TRP A 260 7.41 -0.70 14.58
CA TRP A 260 8.21 -1.92 14.49
C TRP A 260 8.42 -2.54 15.87
N ARG A 261 8.32 -3.87 15.95
CA ARG A 261 8.50 -4.66 17.16
C ARG A 261 9.39 -5.86 16.88
N SER A 262 10.23 -6.21 17.84
CA SER A 262 10.95 -7.50 17.82
C SER A 262 10.15 -8.54 18.62
N HIS A 263 10.35 -9.83 18.34
CA HIS A 263 9.79 -10.94 19.13
C HIS A 263 8.26 -10.87 19.35
N ASP A 264 7.51 -10.37 18.37
CA ASP A 264 6.05 -10.33 18.43
C ASP A 264 5.45 -11.68 18.01
N ASN A 265 5.37 -12.60 18.97
CA ASN A 265 4.86 -13.96 18.75
C ASN A 265 3.41 -13.97 18.24
N SER A 266 2.62 -12.92 18.54
CA SER A 266 1.24 -12.79 18.03
C SER A 266 1.17 -12.72 16.51
N LYS A 267 2.29 -12.40 15.84
CA LYS A 267 2.38 -12.31 14.38
C LYS A 267 2.96 -13.56 13.73
N ARG A 268 3.44 -14.52 14.52
CA ARG A 268 3.98 -15.77 14.03
C ARG A 268 2.87 -16.81 13.91
N VAL A 269 2.81 -17.45 12.75
CA VAL A 269 1.88 -18.53 12.42
C VAL A 269 2.67 -19.82 12.27
N ILE A 270 2.30 -20.84 13.03
CA ILE A 270 2.83 -22.20 12.90
C ILE A 270 1.76 -23.06 12.25
N ALA A 271 2.07 -23.68 11.12
CA ALA A 271 1.13 -24.50 10.37
C ALA A 271 1.67 -25.93 10.17
N GLU A 272 0.80 -26.91 10.37
CA GLU A 272 1.10 -28.34 10.18
C GLU A 272 -0.13 -29.07 9.67
N LEU A 273 0.05 -30.26 9.08
CA LEU A 273 -1.06 -31.13 8.73
C LEU A 273 -1.25 -32.18 9.83
N ASP A 274 -2.50 -32.41 10.24
CA ASP A 274 -2.84 -33.53 11.12
C ASP A 274 -2.69 -34.89 10.42
N GLN A 275 -2.92 -35.98 11.17
CA GLN A 275 -2.87 -37.35 10.64
C GLN A 275 -3.92 -37.63 9.55
N ARG A 276 -5.00 -36.84 9.50
CA ARG A 276 -6.08 -36.96 8.51
C ARG A 276 -5.85 -36.09 7.28
N GLY A 277 -4.83 -35.23 7.27
CA GLY A 277 -4.54 -34.30 6.19
C GLY A 277 -5.23 -32.93 6.31
N ASN A 278 -5.80 -32.60 7.46
CA ASN A 278 -6.36 -31.28 7.72
C ASN A 278 -5.28 -30.30 8.18
N LEU A 279 -5.41 -29.04 7.76
CA LEU A 279 -4.53 -27.96 8.21
C LEU A 279 -4.83 -27.59 9.66
N ILE A 280 -3.81 -27.63 10.50
CA ILE A 280 -3.81 -27.05 11.84
C ILE A 280 -2.92 -25.81 11.80
N THR A 281 -3.49 -24.66 12.16
CA THR A 281 -2.73 -23.43 12.39
C THR A 281 -2.76 -23.08 13.86
N ARG A 282 -1.60 -22.67 14.39
CA ARG A 282 -1.45 -22.19 15.76
C ARG A 282 -0.80 -20.82 15.70
N SER A 283 -1.42 -19.85 16.37
CA SER A 283 -0.74 -18.59 16.69
C SER A 283 0.02 -18.81 17.99
N GLU A 284 1.28 -18.41 18.03
CA GLU A 284 2.09 -18.54 19.24
C GLU A 284 1.62 -17.48 20.25
N LEU A 285 1.03 -17.93 21.37
CA LEU A 285 0.64 -17.03 22.45
C LEU A 285 1.92 -16.49 23.10
N GLY A 286 2.16 -15.19 22.99
CA GLY A 286 3.31 -14.54 23.60
C GLY A 286 3.15 -13.03 23.63
N CYS A 287 3.87 -12.38 24.54
CA CYS A 287 3.89 -10.93 24.65
C CYS A 287 4.59 -10.32 23.44
N ALA A 288 4.06 -9.21 22.94
CA ALA A 288 4.75 -8.41 21.95
C ALA A 288 6.03 -7.85 22.58
N GLY A 289 7.19 -8.10 21.96
CA GLY A 289 8.46 -7.56 22.43
C GLY A 289 8.58 -6.03 22.24
N PRO A 290 9.77 -5.47 22.51
CA PRO A 290 9.98 -4.03 22.54
C PRO A 290 9.72 -3.35 21.18
N VAL A 291 9.24 -2.11 21.25
CA VAL A 291 8.99 -1.23 20.10
C VAL A 291 10.27 -0.50 19.70
N PHE A 292 10.53 -0.38 18.40
CA PHE A 292 11.68 0.30 17.82
C PHE A 292 11.21 1.46 16.92
N PRO A 293 10.88 2.63 17.48
CA PRO A 293 10.28 3.73 16.73
C PRO A 293 11.24 4.39 15.72
N SER A 294 12.55 4.28 15.94
CA SER A 294 13.58 4.80 15.03
C SER A 294 14.00 3.81 13.94
N TYR A 295 13.57 2.54 14.04
CA TYR A 295 13.90 1.53 13.05
C TYR A 295 13.10 1.79 11.78
N LYS A 296 13.80 2.04 10.67
CA LYS A 296 13.15 2.21 9.36
C LYS A 296 13.03 0.87 8.62
N GLY A 297 14.09 0.06 8.66
CA GLY A 297 14.17 -1.29 8.11
C GLY A 297 13.89 -1.38 6.61
N ASN A 298 14.46 -2.39 5.95
CA ASN A 298 14.04 -2.76 4.60
C ASN A 298 12.97 -3.85 4.72
N VAL A 299 11.75 -3.56 4.27
CA VAL A 299 10.59 -4.45 4.43
C VAL A 299 10.61 -5.52 3.36
N LEU A 300 10.45 -6.78 3.76
CA LEU A 300 10.24 -7.89 2.83
C LEU A 300 8.81 -7.86 2.26
N TYR A 301 8.51 -6.93 1.37
CA TYR A 301 7.15 -6.72 0.88
C TYR A 301 6.46 -8.02 0.39
N LEU A 302 5.16 -8.15 0.70
CA LEU A 302 4.25 -8.82 -0.22
C LEU A 302 4.03 -7.76 -1.31
N GLN A 303 4.18 -8.06 -2.60
CA GLN A 303 4.10 -7.10 -3.72
C GLN A 303 2.77 -6.31 -3.65
N THR A 304 2.79 -5.30 -2.81
CA THR A 304 1.85 -4.23 -2.57
C THR A 304 2.51 -3.11 -3.33
N LEU A 305 1.84 -2.63 -4.37
CA LEU A 305 2.49 -1.77 -5.33
C LEU A 305 2.96 -0.52 -4.59
N GLU A 306 4.28 -0.33 -4.51
CA GLU A 306 4.85 0.83 -3.85
C GLU A 306 4.22 2.08 -4.45
N TRP A 307 3.89 3.04 -3.58
CA TRP A 307 3.40 4.33 -4.03
C TRP A 307 4.40 4.88 -5.06
N PRO A 308 3.95 5.22 -6.27
CA PRO A 308 4.88 5.47 -7.36
C PRO A 308 5.75 6.67 -7.00
N SER A 309 7.07 6.55 -7.17
CA SER A 309 8.06 7.56 -6.76
C SER A 309 8.43 8.54 -7.88
N HIS A 310 8.08 8.19 -9.13
CA HIS A 310 8.27 9.02 -10.31
C HIS A 310 7.06 8.94 -11.25
N PRO A 311 6.78 9.98 -12.04
CA PRO A 311 5.80 9.95 -13.12
C PRO A 311 5.90 8.69 -13.99
N GLN A 312 4.78 8.02 -14.22
CA GLN A 312 4.66 6.87 -15.12
C GLN A 312 3.24 6.73 -15.68
N MET A 313 3.10 6.04 -16.82
CA MET A 313 1.80 5.68 -17.40
C MET A 313 1.35 4.33 -16.85
N PHE A 314 0.11 4.23 -16.39
CA PHE A 314 -0.43 3.01 -15.78
C PHE A 314 -1.33 2.23 -16.75
N VAL A 315 -1.95 2.91 -17.71
CA VAL A 315 -2.75 2.24 -18.74
C VAL A 315 -1.83 1.56 -19.76
N PRO A 316 -2.08 0.28 -20.12
CA PRO A 316 -1.30 -0.44 -21.11
C PRO A 316 -1.15 0.33 -22.43
N MET A 317 0.02 0.21 -23.06
CA MET A 317 0.36 0.94 -24.27
C MET A 317 -0.64 0.69 -25.41
N GLU A 318 -1.15 -0.53 -25.51
CA GLU A 318 -2.12 -1.00 -26.50
C GLU A 318 -3.42 -0.18 -26.40
N LEU A 319 -3.90 -0.01 -25.17
CA LEU A 319 -5.09 0.79 -24.89
C LEU A 319 -4.82 2.28 -25.04
N ARG A 320 -3.64 2.79 -24.69
CA ARG A 320 -3.27 4.20 -24.92
C ARG A 320 -3.15 4.55 -26.41
N LYS A 321 -2.79 3.59 -27.26
CA LYS A 321 -2.83 3.75 -28.73
C LYS A 321 -4.27 3.81 -29.24
N LYS A 322 -5.15 2.96 -28.70
CA LYS A 322 -6.58 2.91 -29.07
C LYS A 322 -7.36 4.12 -28.55
N TYR A 323 -7.03 4.60 -27.35
CA TYR A 323 -7.72 5.67 -26.62
C TYR A 323 -6.74 6.81 -26.30
N PRO A 324 -6.49 7.71 -27.26
CA PRO A 324 -5.37 8.64 -27.19
C PRO A 324 -5.51 9.75 -26.14
N SER A 325 -6.71 9.98 -25.59
CA SER A 325 -6.92 11.02 -24.57
C SER A 325 -6.52 10.56 -23.17
N ILE A 326 -6.27 9.26 -22.99
CA ILE A 326 -5.90 8.67 -21.70
C ILE A 326 -4.57 9.21 -21.20
N ASP A 327 -3.60 9.47 -22.08
CA ASP A 327 -2.30 10.04 -21.71
C ASP A 327 -2.50 11.35 -20.91
N CYS A 328 -3.47 12.21 -21.31
CA CYS A 328 -3.78 13.44 -20.59
C CYS A 328 -4.55 13.22 -19.28
N LEU A 329 -5.47 12.24 -19.25
CA LEU A 329 -6.19 11.88 -18.04
C LEU A 329 -5.22 11.34 -16.96
N GLU A 330 -4.23 10.55 -17.35
CA GLU A 330 -3.17 10.09 -16.44
C GLU A 330 -2.37 11.27 -15.89
N GLY A 331 -1.96 12.22 -16.74
CA GLY A 331 -1.26 13.43 -16.31
C GLY A 331 -2.06 14.28 -15.31
N LEU A 332 -3.36 14.47 -15.54
CA LEU A 332 -4.26 15.14 -14.59
C LEU A 332 -4.32 14.37 -13.26
N THR A 333 -4.46 13.05 -13.32
CA THR A 333 -4.52 12.18 -12.15
C THR A 333 -3.24 12.26 -11.32
N TRP A 334 -2.07 12.30 -11.98
CA TRP A 334 -0.79 12.56 -11.33
C TRP A 334 -0.77 13.88 -10.58
N SER A 335 -1.24 14.97 -11.19
CA SER A 335 -1.25 16.30 -10.57
C SER A 335 -2.13 16.42 -9.32
N LEU A 336 -3.13 15.56 -9.20
CA LEU A 336 -4.06 15.53 -8.08
C LEU A 336 -3.56 14.62 -6.95
N PHE A 337 -3.00 13.45 -7.29
CA PHE A 337 -2.75 12.40 -6.31
C PHE A 337 -1.28 12.22 -5.93
N PHE A 338 -0.32 12.61 -6.78
CA PHE A 338 1.09 12.44 -6.46
C PHE A 338 1.55 13.44 -5.38
N GLU A 339 2.50 12.98 -4.56
CA GLU A 339 2.67 13.42 -3.17
C GLU A 339 3.37 14.79 -3.05
N GLU A 340 2.84 15.65 -2.18
CA GLU A 340 3.57 16.78 -1.57
C GLU A 340 4.00 16.37 -0.15
N ASN A 341 4.86 15.37 0.02
CA ASN A 341 5.54 14.97 1.28
C ASN A 341 4.72 14.74 2.58
N ASP A 342 3.43 15.08 2.65
CA ASP A 342 2.64 15.06 3.88
C ASP A 342 1.54 13.99 3.82
N ARG A 343 1.49 13.16 4.88
CA ARG A 343 0.41 12.19 5.16
C ARG A 343 -0.87 12.89 5.64
N ARG A 344 -1.26 13.98 4.99
CA ARG A 344 -2.40 14.80 5.38
C ARG A 344 -3.69 13.99 5.31
N ARG A 345 -4.51 14.13 6.34
CA ARG A 345 -5.88 13.60 6.45
C ARG A 345 -6.87 14.76 6.49
N ALA A 346 -8.14 14.45 6.26
CA ALA A 346 -9.25 15.31 6.58
C ALA A 346 -9.28 15.60 8.10
N PRO A 347 -9.89 16.72 8.52
CA PRO A 347 -10.07 17.03 9.93
C PRO A 347 -10.94 15.96 10.61
N ASP A 348 -10.72 15.78 11.92
CA ASP A 348 -11.62 14.94 12.71
C ASP A 348 -12.98 15.64 12.85
N TYR A 349 -14.06 14.87 12.76
CA TYR A 349 -15.39 15.38 13.04
C TYR A 349 -15.57 15.49 14.55
N VAL A 350 -15.70 16.73 15.02
CA VAL A 350 -16.09 17.05 16.39
C VAL A 350 -17.48 17.69 16.30
N PRO A 351 -18.53 17.07 16.87
CA PRO A 351 -19.85 17.69 16.93
C PRO A 351 -19.73 19.06 17.60
N ASP A 352 -20.29 20.09 16.97
CA ASP A 352 -20.14 21.49 17.37
C ASP A 352 -20.44 21.70 18.87
N LEU A 353 -19.53 22.34 19.61
CA LEU A 353 -19.62 22.57 21.06
C LEU A 353 -20.82 23.45 21.43
N ASP A 354 -21.28 24.30 20.50
CA ASP A 354 -22.46 25.14 20.67
C ASP A 354 -23.77 24.37 20.39
N GLN A 355 -23.71 23.28 19.63
CA GLN A 355 -24.86 22.39 19.32
C GLN A 355 -24.87 21.15 20.22
N ARG A 356 -24.95 21.34 21.55
CA ARG A 356 -24.95 20.30 22.61
C ARG A 356 -26.04 19.21 22.52
N HIS A 357 -26.79 19.12 21.42
CA HIS A 357 -27.95 18.24 21.24
C HIS A 357 -27.74 17.16 20.17
N LEU A 358 -26.73 17.27 19.30
CA LEU A 358 -26.47 16.26 18.28
C LEU A 358 -25.75 15.04 18.87
N LYS A 359 -26.34 13.86 18.69
CA LYS A 359 -25.78 12.57 19.10
C LYS A 359 -25.69 11.65 17.89
N ALA A 360 -24.70 10.77 17.90
CA ALA A 360 -24.62 9.70 16.91
C ALA A 360 -25.80 8.74 17.13
N ILE A 361 -26.70 8.68 16.15
CA ILE A 361 -27.81 7.73 16.11
C ILE A 361 -27.40 6.60 15.18
N TRP A 362 -27.16 5.43 15.76
CA TRP A 362 -26.74 4.24 15.02
C TRP A 362 -27.93 3.46 14.46
N LEU A 363 -27.74 2.91 13.26
CA LEU A 363 -28.60 1.89 12.66
C LEU A 363 -28.31 0.52 13.25
N THR A 364 -27.04 0.24 13.54
CA THR A 364 -26.58 -0.93 14.29
C THR A 364 -25.59 -0.45 15.35
N GLU A 365 -25.85 -0.75 16.62
CA GLU A 365 -24.97 -0.31 17.70
C GLU A 365 -23.55 -0.86 17.48
N PRO A 366 -22.53 0.01 17.60
CA PRO A 366 -21.15 -0.39 17.39
C PRO A 366 -20.68 -1.30 18.55
N GLY A 367 -19.74 -2.21 18.28
CA GLY A 367 -19.22 -3.14 19.30
C GLY A 367 -18.51 -2.44 20.48
N PRO A 368 -18.25 -3.13 21.61
CA PRO A 368 -17.64 -2.53 22.80
C PRO A 368 -16.24 -1.92 22.56
N ASP A 369 -15.49 -2.41 21.56
CA ASP A 369 -14.19 -1.87 21.14
C ASP A 369 -14.30 -0.62 20.23
N GLU A 370 -15.50 -0.25 19.79
CA GLU A 370 -15.77 0.88 18.88
C GLU A 370 -16.01 2.21 19.61
N ASN A 371 -15.85 2.25 20.95
CA ASN A 371 -15.94 3.49 21.75
C ASN A 371 -14.81 4.51 21.46
N LYS A 372 -13.90 4.21 20.53
CA LYS A 372 -12.80 5.08 20.08
C LYS A 372 -12.81 5.30 18.56
N ILE A 373 -13.98 5.30 17.92
CA ILE A 373 -14.06 5.63 16.49
C ILE A 373 -13.61 7.09 16.28
N ILE A 374 -12.60 7.26 15.43
CA ILE A 374 -12.21 8.57 14.89
C ILE A 374 -12.95 8.77 13.59
N TYR A 375 -13.81 9.78 13.57
CA TYR A 375 -14.57 10.16 12.38
C TYR A 375 -13.78 11.21 11.60
N LYS A 376 -13.62 11.00 10.29
CA LYS A 376 -13.08 12.04 9.40
C LYS A 376 -14.20 12.84 8.78
N HIS A 377 -14.12 14.17 8.84
CA HIS A 377 -15.13 15.06 8.30
C HIS A 377 -14.81 15.43 6.84
N ILE A 378 -15.67 15.03 5.90
CA ILE A 378 -15.54 15.40 4.50
C ILE A 378 -16.45 16.60 4.24
N VAL A 379 -15.89 17.81 4.23
CA VAL A 379 -16.65 19.06 4.06
C VAL A 379 -16.43 19.67 2.68
N ASN A 380 -15.26 19.42 2.09
CA ASN A 380 -14.87 20.00 0.81
C ASN A 380 -14.13 18.96 -0.06
N ILE A 381 -13.86 19.35 -1.30
CA ILE A 381 -13.19 18.52 -2.30
C ILE A 381 -11.74 18.17 -1.92
N GLN A 382 -11.06 19.03 -1.15
CA GLN A 382 -9.71 18.75 -0.68
C GLN A 382 -9.71 17.64 0.39
N ASP A 383 -10.65 17.68 1.33
CA ASP A 383 -10.85 16.60 2.31
C ASP A 383 -11.14 15.27 1.61
N LEU A 384 -12.03 15.31 0.62
CA LEU A 384 -12.36 14.17 -0.22
C LEU A 384 -11.12 13.58 -0.91
N LEU A 385 -10.29 14.42 -1.54
CA LEU A 385 -9.08 13.98 -2.23
C LEU A 385 -8.05 13.35 -1.28
N VAL A 386 -7.79 13.98 -0.12
CA VAL A 386 -6.79 13.45 0.81
C VAL A 386 -7.22 12.12 1.42
N GLU A 387 -8.52 11.93 1.64
CA GLU A 387 -9.06 10.66 2.12
C GLU A 387 -9.07 9.58 1.02
N ILE A 388 -9.44 9.91 -0.22
CA ILE A 388 -9.30 8.98 -1.35
C ILE A 388 -7.86 8.47 -1.45
N ARG A 389 -6.88 9.39 -1.39
CA ARG A 389 -5.46 9.08 -1.38
C ARG A 389 -5.05 8.19 -0.20
N TYR A 390 -5.57 8.47 0.99
CA TYR A 390 -5.25 7.68 2.18
C TYR A 390 -5.76 6.23 2.08
N ASN A 391 -7.01 6.02 1.64
CA ASN A 391 -7.61 4.69 1.53
C ASN A 391 -7.00 3.84 0.41
N ALA A 392 -6.41 4.49 -0.58
CA ALA A 392 -5.69 3.82 -1.66
C ALA A 392 -4.32 3.30 -1.22
N ARG A 393 -3.78 3.75 -0.08
CA ARG A 393 -2.60 3.14 0.52
C ARG A 393 -3.00 1.79 1.11
N GLU A 394 -2.41 0.71 0.59
CA GLU A 394 -2.75 -0.67 0.98
C GLU A 394 -2.38 -1.01 2.45
N GLU A 395 -1.75 -0.07 3.17
CA GLU A 395 -1.44 -0.17 4.61
C GLU A 395 -2.67 0.01 5.53
N VAL A 396 -3.84 0.39 5.00
CA VAL A 396 -5.06 0.58 5.81
C VAL A 396 -5.72 -0.79 6.09
N THR A 397 -5.45 -1.34 7.27
CA THR A 397 -5.94 -2.67 7.70
C THR A 397 -7.25 -2.64 8.49
N SER A 398 -7.75 -1.45 8.85
CA SER A 398 -8.96 -1.25 9.66
C SER A 398 -10.00 -0.45 8.89
N ASP A 399 -11.27 -0.72 9.18
CA ASP A 399 -12.38 0.05 8.60
C ASP A 399 -12.32 1.50 9.07
N LEU A 400 -12.73 2.41 8.18
CA LEU A 400 -12.66 3.85 8.41
C LEU A 400 -14.05 4.46 8.40
N TYR A 401 -14.22 5.51 9.20
CA TYR A 401 -15.51 6.17 9.40
C TYR A 401 -15.43 7.62 8.92
N TYR A 402 -16.40 7.99 8.09
CA TYR A 402 -16.48 9.32 7.50
C TYR A 402 -17.83 9.97 7.82
N VAL A 403 -17.81 11.28 8.01
CA VAL A 403 -19.01 12.10 8.13
C VAL A 403 -19.15 12.96 6.88
N LEU A 404 -20.33 12.88 6.26
CA LEU A 404 -20.74 13.68 5.09
C LEU A 404 -22.21 14.05 5.27
N ASN A 405 -22.53 15.35 5.31
CA ASN A 405 -23.89 15.85 5.60
C ASN A 405 -24.50 15.19 6.86
N ASP A 406 -23.76 15.20 7.97
CA ASP A 406 -24.11 14.57 9.26
C ASP A 406 -24.28 13.04 9.25
N CYS A 407 -24.23 12.40 8.08
CA CYS A 407 -24.36 10.96 7.95
C CYS A 407 -23.02 10.26 8.20
N ILE A 408 -23.05 9.16 8.94
CA ILE A 408 -21.89 8.35 9.31
C ILE A 408 -21.79 7.18 8.34
N TYR A 409 -20.69 7.13 7.60
CA TYR A 409 -20.38 6.08 6.64
C TYR A 409 -19.20 5.24 7.12
N ARG A 410 -19.36 3.92 7.10
CA ARG A 410 -18.27 2.96 7.28
C ARG A 410 -17.76 2.53 5.91
N VAL A 411 -16.46 2.69 5.69
CA VAL A 411 -15.76 2.18 4.51
C VAL A 411 -14.95 0.97 4.95
N TYR A 412 -15.29 -0.19 4.39
CA TYR A 412 -14.64 -1.44 4.73
C TYR A 412 -13.25 -1.53 4.09
N SER A 413 -12.24 -1.78 4.92
CA SER A 413 -10.83 -1.80 4.51
C SER A 413 -10.52 -2.85 3.44
N ARG A 414 -11.24 -3.99 3.45
CA ARG A 414 -10.94 -5.14 2.58
C ARG A 414 -11.43 -4.96 1.14
N ASN A 415 -12.70 -4.60 0.96
CA ASN A 415 -13.40 -4.53 -0.33
C ASN A 415 -13.77 -3.10 -0.74
N LEU A 416 -13.52 -2.11 0.10
CA LEU A 416 -13.93 -0.71 -0.08
C LEU A 416 -15.45 -0.53 -0.22
N SER A 417 -16.24 -1.50 0.21
CA SER A 417 -17.69 -1.30 0.24
C SER A 417 -18.03 -0.20 1.25
N VAL A 418 -19.16 0.46 1.04
CA VAL A 418 -19.60 1.55 1.90
C VAL A 418 -20.96 1.21 2.48
N SER A 419 -21.11 1.40 3.79
CA SER A 419 -22.39 1.32 4.48
C SER A 419 -22.69 2.62 5.21
N LEU A 420 -23.94 3.08 5.08
CA LEU A 420 -24.50 4.04 6.02
C LEU A 420 -24.73 3.31 7.34
N VAL A 421 -24.10 3.78 8.43
CA VAL A 421 -24.15 3.12 9.74
C VAL A 421 -24.83 3.97 10.80
N GLY A 422 -24.97 5.28 10.56
CA GLY A 422 -25.66 6.18 11.48
C GLY A 422 -25.76 7.60 10.94
N LYS A 423 -26.28 8.51 11.77
CA LYS A 423 -26.38 9.94 11.49
C LYS A 423 -26.27 10.72 12.79
N PHE A 424 -25.61 11.88 12.78
CA PHE A 424 -25.67 12.84 13.87
C PHE A 424 -27.00 13.60 13.82
N MET A 425 -27.82 13.44 14.85
CA MET A 425 -29.18 14.01 14.91
C MET A 425 -29.49 14.50 16.33
N SER A 426 -30.47 15.39 16.45
CA SER A 426 -30.95 15.82 17.78
C SER A 426 -31.58 14.64 18.52
N GLY A 427 -31.09 14.37 19.73
CA GLY A 427 -31.61 13.28 20.57
C GLY A 427 -33.06 13.47 21.03
N ASP A 428 -33.60 14.69 20.91
CA ASP A 428 -34.92 15.04 21.43
C ASP A 428 -36.06 14.70 20.45
N ASN A 429 -35.75 14.54 19.16
CA ASN A 429 -36.74 14.26 18.11
C ASN A 429 -36.88 12.75 17.84
N LYS A 430 -37.55 12.04 18.77
CA LYS A 430 -37.73 10.58 18.69
C LYS A 430 -38.41 10.11 17.39
N ALA A 431 -39.37 10.87 16.86
CA ALA A 431 -40.08 10.51 15.63
C ALA A 431 -39.16 10.52 14.40
N GLU A 432 -38.25 11.49 14.33
CA GLU A 432 -37.26 11.58 13.24
C GLU A 432 -36.22 10.46 13.33
N ILE A 433 -35.78 10.13 14.54
CA ILE A 433 -34.88 8.99 14.83
C ILE A 433 -35.51 7.67 14.39
N GLU A 434 -36.77 7.44 14.76
CA GLU A 434 -37.49 6.22 14.40
C GLU A 434 -37.71 6.14 12.88
N ASN A 435 -38.09 7.24 12.23
CA ASN A 435 -38.22 7.30 10.78
C ASN A 435 -36.89 7.02 10.06
N PHE A 436 -35.78 7.58 10.55
CA PHE A 436 -34.44 7.28 10.03
C PHE A 436 -34.11 5.79 10.13
N ARG A 437 -34.29 5.20 11.32
CA ARG A 437 -34.05 3.76 11.54
C ARG A 437 -34.93 2.89 10.65
N LEU A 438 -36.24 3.16 10.57
CA LEU A 438 -37.16 2.41 9.71
C LEU A 438 -36.80 2.50 8.23
N THR A 439 -36.36 3.68 7.77
CA THR A 439 -36.02 3.92 6.35
C THR A 439 -34.74 3.19 5.93
N PHE A 440 -33.78 3.03 6.84
CA PHE A 440 -32.45 2.47 6.54
C PHE A 440 -32.15 1.18 7.30
N ASN A 441 -33.17 0.48 7.81
CA ASN A 441 -33.06 -0.84 8.41
C ASN A 441 -32.86 -1.90 7.30
N GLU A 442 -31.70 -1.91 6.68
CA GLU A 442 -31.33 -2.86 5.63
C GLU A 442 -30.27 -3.86 6.13
N ASP A 443 -30.32 -5.09 5.59
CA ASP A 443 -29.24 -6.07 5.72
C ASP A 443 -27.92 -5.44 5.25
N GLN A 444 -26.81 -5.68 5.98
CA GLN A 444 -25.46 -5.17 5.68
C GLN A 444 -24.82 -5.78 4.40
N ARG A 445 -25.62 -6.20 3.43
CA ARG A 445 -25.13 -6.76 2.16
C ARG A 445 -24.58 -5.66 1.26
N GLU A 446 -23.58 -6.02 0.45
CA GLU A 446 -23.09 -5.14 -0.60
C GLU A 446 -24.23 -4.79 -1.56
N THR A 447 -24.52 -3.50 -1.66
CA THR A 447 -25.60 -2.96 -2.50
C THR A 447 -25.02 -2.47 -3.81
N SER A 448 -25.59 -2.88 -4.93
CA SER A 448 -25.17 -2.41 -6.25
C SER A 448 -25.49 -0.93 -6.45
N LEU A 449 -24.75 -0.24 -7.33
CA LEU A 449 -25.05 1.16 -7.68
C LEU A 449 -26.46 1.32 -8.27
N GLN A 450 -26.97 0.30 -8.98
CA GLN A 450 -28.32 0.32 -9.51
C GLN A 450 -29.38 0.31 -8.42
N GLU A 451 -29.20 -0.49 -7.37
CA GLU A 451 -30.09 -0.53 -6.21
C GLU A 451 -30.02 0.79 -5.41
N LEU A 452 -28.82 1.32 -5.16
CA LEU A 452 -28.64 2.59 -4.45
C LEU A 452 -29.30 3.79 -5.17
N ARG A 453 -29.48 3.69 -6.49
CA ARG A 453 -30.15 4.72 -7.31
C ARG A 453 -31.68 4.62 -7.25
N GLN A 454 -32.26 3.52 -6.79
CA GLN A 454 -33.71 3.33 -6.85
C GLN A 454 -34.47 4.45 -6.11
N GLY A 455 -35.42 5.08 -6.80
CA GLY A 455 -36.20 6.20 -6.28
C GLY A 455 -35.47 7.55 -6.25
N LEU A 456 -34.24 7.63 -6.75
CA LEU A 456 -33.51 8.89 -6.95
C LEU A 456 -33.68 9.37 -8.40
N LYS A 457 -33.69 10.71 -8.58
CA LYS A 457 -33.75 11.33 -9.90
C LYS A 457 -32.35 11.71 -10.36
N ASP A 458 -31.85 11.11 -11.43
CA ASP A 458 -30.47 11.29 -11.91
C ASP A 458 -30.05 12.77 -12.03
N THR A 459 -30.96 13.64 -12.48
CA THR A 459 -30.72 15.09 -12.62
C THR A 459 -30.43 15.83 -11.31
N LYS A 460 -30.67 15.18 -10.15
CA LYS A 460 -30.43 15.74 -8.81
C LYS A 460 -29.07 15.40 -8.21
N PHE A 461 -28.29 14.53 -8.85
CA PHE A 461 -26.96 14.16 -8.33
C PHE A 461 -26.00 15.34 -8.26
N ASN A 462 -25.91 16.15 -9.31
CA ASN A 462 -25.04 17.33 -9.29
C ASN A 462 -25.57 18.44 -8.39
N ASP A 463 -26.89 18.55 -8.23
CA ASP A 463 -27.47 19.45 -7.22
C ASP A 463 -27.03 19.04 -5.81
N PHE A 464 -27.02 17.75 -5.50
CA PHE A 464 -26.49 17.20 -4.25
C PHE A 464 -25.00 17.49 -4.08
N CYS A 465 -24.17 17.27 -5.11
CA CYS A 465 -22.73 17.53 -5.03
C CYS A 465 -22.46 19.02 -4.75
N ARG A 466 -23.16 19.91 -5.46
CA ARG A 466 -23.07 21.36 -5.26
C ARG A 466 -23.49 21.78 -3.85
N GLN A 467 -24.63 21.28 -3.40
CA GLN A 467 -25.14 21.49 -2.05
C GLN A 467 -24.14 21.07 -0.97
N THR A 468 -23.58 19.87 -1.12
CA THR A 468 -22.65 19.29 -0.15
C THR A 468 -21.32 20.04 -0.10
N PHE A 469 -20.67 20.29 -1.25
CA PHE A 469 -19.29 20.78 -1.27
C PHE A 469 -19.16 22.30 -1.44
N GLN A 470 -20.16 22.98 -2.00
CA GLN A 470 -20.14 24.43 -2.17
C GLN A 470 -20.93 25.14 -1.07
N TYR A 471 -22.14 24.65 -0.76
CA TYR A 471 -23.02 25.29 0.21
C TYR A 471 -22.94 24.68 1.61
N GLN A 472 -22.26 23.54 1.77
CA GLN A 472 -22.16 22.81 3.04
C GLN A 472 -23.53 22.50 3.66
N GLN A 473 -24.54 22.35 2.80
CA GLN A 473 -25.91 22.12 3.21
C GLN A 473 -26.62 21.30 2.13
N CYS A 474 -27.13 20.13 2.52
CA CYS A 474 -27.96 19.29 1.68
C CYS A 474 -29.42 19.34 2.11
N ASN A 475 -30.33 19.50 1.13
CA ASN A 475 -31.76 19.70 1.38
C ASN A 475 -32.67 18.62 0.79
N TYR A 476 -32.14 17.65 0.04
CA TYR A 476 -32.95 16.65 -0.66
C TYR A 476 -32.29 15.27 -0.67
N ASN A 477 -32.94 14.27 -0.06
CA ASN A 477 -32.52 12.86 -0.03
C ASN A 477 -31.04 12.67 0.33
N CYS A 478 -30.54 13.43 1.30
CA CYS A 478 -29.12 13.56 1.61
C CYS A 478 -28.47 12.23 2.03
N GLU A 479 -29.19 11.43 2.80
CA GLU A 479 -28.75 10.11 3.25
C GLU A 479 -28.56 9.16 2.06
N ARG A 480 -29.54 9.15 1.14
CA ARG A 480 -29.54 8.28 -0.05
C ARG A 480 -28.50 8.73 -1.07
N TRP A 481 -28.46 10.03 -1.38
CA TRP A 481 -27.46 10.59 -2.29
C TRP A 481 -26.05 10.50 -1.71
N GLY A 482 -25.88 10.70 -0.40
CA GLY A 482 -24.60 10.53 0.26
C GLY A 482 -24.12 9.08 0.23
N ARG A 483 -25.01 8.10 0.47
CA ARG A 483 -24.68 6.67 0.32
C ARG A 483 -24.30 6.34 -1.13
N TYR A 484 -25.06 6.84 -2.11
CA TYR A 484 -24.75 6.69 -3.53
C TYR A 484 -23.38 7.30 -3.86
N PHE A 485 -23.14 8.54 -3.43
CA PHE A 485 -21.90 9.29 -3.68
C PHE A 485 -20.68 8.60 -3.09
N MET A 486 -20.76 8.12 -1.84
CA MET A 486 -19.64 7.42 -1.21
C MET A 486 -19.29 6.11 -1.93
N THR A 487 -20.26 5.45 -2.56
CA THR A 487 -20.00 4.24 -3.37
C THR A 487 -19.51 4.60 -4.78
N ALA A 488 -20.25 5.45 -5.50
CA ALA A 488 -20.02 5.79 -6.91
C ALA A 488 -18.79 6.69 -7.11
N VAL A 489 -18.53 7.61 -6.19
CA VAL A 489 -17.43 8.57 -6.31
C VAL A 489 -16.29 8.22 -5.38
N PHE A 490 -16.52 8.16 -4.07
CA PHE A 490 -15.42 7.96 -3.10
C PHE A 490 -14.76 6.58 -3.29
N SER A 491 -15.50 5.48 -3.10
CA SER A 491 -14.95 4.12 -3.20
C SER A 491 -14.39 3.82 -4.59
N ALA A 492 -15.12 4.20 -5.64
CA ALA A 492 -14.64 4.06 -7.01
C ALA A 492 -13.33 4.82 -7.27
N SER A 493 -13.18 6.02 -6.71
CA SER A 493 -11.94 6.81 -6.80
C SER A 493 -10.78 6.20 -6.00
N VAL A 494 -11.06 5.58 -4.85
CA VAL A 494 -10.05 4.80 -4.12
C VAL A 494 -9.57 3.63 -4.96
N ARG A 495 -10.48 2.94 -5.66
CA ARG A 495 -10.15 1.83 -6.55
C ARG A 495 -9.32 2.31 -7.74
N ASN A 496 -9.65 3.43 -8.35
CA ASN A 496 -8.95 3.99 -9.52
C ASN A 496 -8.97 5.52 -9.49
N PHE A 497 -7.82 6.15 -9.30
CA PHE A 497 -7.72 7.61 -9.17
C PHE A 497 -8.19 8.39 -10.40
N ARG A 498 -8.13 7.81 -11.61
CA ARG A 498 -8.64 8.44 -12.83
C ARG A 498 -10.13 8.77 -12.72
N THR A 499 -10.88 7.98 -11.95
CA THR A 499 -12.30 8.20 -11.66
C THR A 499 -12.55 9.56 -11.01
N PHE A 500 -11.70 9.98 -10.06
CA PHE A 500 -11.88 11.26 -9.38
C PHE A 500 -11.60 12.44 -10.31
N SER A 501 -10.56 12.34 -11.13
CA SER A 501 -10.22 13.32 -12.17
C SER A 501 -11.41 13.52 -13.11
N LEU A 502 -12.03 12.43 -13.57
CA LEU A 502 -13.21 12.45 -14.43
C LEU A 502 -14.46 12.99 -13.73
N PHE A 503 -14.65 12.68 -12.45
CA PHE A 503 -15.74 13.23 -11.65
C PHE A 503 -15.67 14.76 -11.61
N LEU A 504 -14.50 15.31 -11.27
CA LEU A 504 -14.29 16.77 -11.26
C LEU A 504 -14.59 17.38 -12.63
N MET A 505 -14.02 16.82 -13.70
CA MET A 505 -14.26 17.31 -15.07
C MET A 505 -15.74 17.24 -15.47
N SER A 506 -16.47 16.19 -15.05
CA SER A 506 -17.88 16.01 -15.38
C SER A 506 -18.78 17.01 -14.64
N VAL A 507 -18.50 17.27 -13.37
CA VAL A 507 -19.23 18.28 -12.58
C VAL A 507 -19.00 19.68 -13.15
N ILE A 508 -17.74 20.02 -13.48
CA ILE A 508 -17.40 21.30 -14.14
C ILE A 508 -18.13 21.42 -15.47
N GLY A 509 -18.01 20.43 -16.34
CA GLY A 509 -18.65 20.44 -17.65
C GLY A 509 -20.18 20.48 -17.57
N CYS A 510 -20.78 19.86 -16.55
CA CYS A 510 -22.22 19.98 -16.31
C CYS A 510 -22.63 21.42 -15.96
N GLU A 511 -21.94 22.07 -15.02
CA GLU A 511 -22.30 23.44 -14.60
C GLU A 511 -22.06 24.45 -15.73
N VAL A 512 -20.99 24.28 -16.51
CA VAL A 512 -20.76 25.05 -17.75
C VAL A 512 -21.91 24.88 -18.74
N GLY A 513 -22.39 23.64 -18.93
CA GLY A 513 -23.54 23.35 -19.78
C GLY A 513 -24.83 24.01 -19.29
N ARG A 514 -25.09 23.96 -17.98
CA ARG A 514 -26.27 24.58 -17.34
C ARG A 514 -26.34 26.09 -17.56
N LEU A 515 -25.20 26.79 -17.45
CA LEU A 515 -25.13 28.24 -17.69
C LEU A 515 -25.50 28.62 -19.13
N ARG A 516 -25.41 27.68 -20.07
CA ARG A 516 -25.80 27.85 -21.47
C ARG A 516 -27.26 27.46 -21.75
N GLY A 517 -28.01 27.05 -20.73
CA GLY A 517 -29.37 26.54 -20.88
C GLY A 517 -29.44 25.17 -21.57
N ASN A 518 -28.35 24.40 -21.61
CA ASN A 518 -28.32 23.04 -22.15
C ASN A 518 -28.14 22.01 -21.03
N GLU A 519 -28.98 20.97 -20.98
CA GLU A 519 -28.76 19.84 -20.09
C GLU A 519 -27.66 18.95 -20.65
N SER A 520 -26.43 19.18 -20.16
CA SER A 520 -25.27 18.40 -20.56
C SER A 520 -25.40 16.94 -20.12
N PRO A 521 -25.09 15.95 -20.99
CA PRO A 521 -25.05 14.54 -20.60
C PRO A 521 -24.01 14.26 -19.51
N LEU A 522 -23.04 15.16 -19.32
CA LEU A 522 -22.07 15.12 -18.21
C LEU A 522 -22.75 15.23 -16.84
N CYS A 523 -23.95 15.82 -16.77
CA CYS A 523 -24.68 15.98 -15.52
C CYS A 523 -25.12 14.65 -14.90
N THR A 524 -25.21 13.60 -15.69
CA THR A 524 -25.64 12.26 -15.29
C THR A 524 -24.56 11.20 -15.50
N ALA A 525 -23.33 11.59 -15.88
CA ALA A 525 -22.26 10.66 -16.23
C ALA A 525 -21.89 9.70 -15.08
N PHE A 526 -21.97 10.16 -13.83
CA PHE A 526 -21.69 9.36 -12.63
C PHE A 526 -22.92 8.68 -12.03
N VAL A 527 -24.05 8.69 -12.75
CA VAL A 527 -25.31 8.08 -12.29
C VAL A 527 -25.81 7.01 -13.27
N GLY A 528 -25.44 7.16 -14.55
CA GLY A 528 -25.85 6.27 -15.63
C GLY A 528 -24.80 5.24 -16.04
N ALA A 529 -25.04 4.63 -17.21
CA ALA A 529 -24.15 3.62 -17.80
C ALA A 529 -22.77 4.17 -18.19
N ASP A 530 -22.63 5.50 -18.30
CA ASP A 530 -21.38 6.18 -18.65
C ASP A 530 -20.37 6.20 -17.49
N HIS A 531 -20.77 5.76 -16.28
CA HIS A 531 -19.87 5.70 -15.15
C HIS A 531 -18.68 4.77 -15.47
N PRO A 532 -17.42 5.26 -15.41
CA PRO A 532 -16.27 4.51 -15.93
C PRO A 532 -16.02 3.20 -15.18
N MET A 533 -16.38 3.15 -13.90
CA MET A 533 -16.24 1.97 -13.03
C MET A 533 -17.48 1.06 -13.00
N VAL A 534 -18.49 1.31 -13.84
CA VAL A 534 -19.64 0.39 -14.02
C VAL A 534 -19.40 -0.41 -15.29
N THR A 535 -19.26 -1.73 -15.17
CA THR A 535 -18.95 -2.63 -16.29
C THR A 535 -19.95 -3.79 -16.33
N ASP A 536 -20.14 -4.36 -17.52
CA ASP A 536 -20.98 -5.56 -17.70
C ASP A 536 -20.27 -6.82 -17.17
N GLN A 537 -18.94 -6.77 -17.08
CA GLN A 537 -18.12 -7.81 -16.48
C GLN A 537 -17.95 -7.58 -14.98
N PRO A 538 -17.89 -8.65 -14.16
CA PRO A 538 -17.57 -8.51 -12.74
C PRO A 538 -16.17 -7.96 -12.56
N TRP A 539 -15.99 -7.23 -11.46
CA TRP A 539 -14.68 -6.70 -11.08
C TRP A 539 -13.70 -7.85 -10.82
N PRO A 540 -12.43 -7.74 -11.29
CA PRO A 540 -11.42 -8.75 -11.01
C PRO A 540 -11.23 -8.98 -9.51
N ASP A 541 -11.02 -10.24 -9.12
CA ASP A 541 -10.69 -10.61 -7.73
C ASP A 541 -9.36 -9.98 -7.30
N ARG A 542 -9.37 -9.40 -6.08
CA ARG A 542 -8.30 -8.58 -5.46
C ARG A 542 -8.03 -7.27 -6.23
N LEU A 543 -8.53 -6.18 -5.66
CA LEU A 543 -8.46 -4.84 -6.26
C LEU A 543 -7.11 -4.17 -5.95
N LYS A 544 -6.28 -3.99 -6.99
CA LYS A 544 -5.28 -2.90 -6.98
C LYS A 544 -6.01 -1.57 -6.79
N ARG A 545 -5.39 -0.62 -6.10
CA ARG A 545 -5.99 0.68 -5.75
C ARG A 545 -5.21 1.85 -6.34
N GLY A 546 -5.82 3.04 -6.28
CA GLY A 546 -5.18 4.30 -6.63
C GLY A 546 -4.72 4.34 -8.07
N PHE A 547 -3.43 4.64 -8.29
CA PHE A 547 -2.82 4.70 -9.62
C PHE A 547 -2.80 3.36 -10.35
N TYR A 548 -2.62 2.28 -9.58
CA TYR A 548 -2.60 0.92 -10.10
C TYR A 548 -4.01 0.33 -10.25
N GLY A 549 -5.03 1.09 -9.86
CA GLY A 549 -6.41 0.82 -10.15
C GLY A 549 -6.68 0.66 -11.63
N CYS A 550 -7.38 -0.42 -12.01
CA CYS A 550 -7.67 -0.73 -13.41
C CYS A 550 -6.39 -0.77 -14.26
N THR A 551 -5.45 -1.61 -13.84
CA THR A 551 -4.23 -1.92 -14.58
C THR A 551 -4.04 -3.43 -14.68
N VAL A 552 -3.26 -3.86 -15.66
CA VAL A 552 -2.80 -5.24 -15.80
C VAL A 552 -1.31 -5.20 -16.15
N ASP A 553 -0.52 -6.10 -15.56
CA ASP A 553 0.94 -6.05 -15.70
C ASP A 553 1.40 -6.41 -17.13
N ASN A 554 0.68 -7.33 -17.78
CA ASN A 554 0.85 -7.62 -19.20
C ASN A 554 -0.54 -7.79 -19.84
N PHE A 555 -0.95 -6.81 -20.64
CA PHE A 555 -2.28 -6.78 -21.24
C PHE A 555 -2.51 -7.95 -22.22
N ASP A 556 -1.55 -8.22 -23.10
CA ASP A 556 -1.65 -9.27 -24.12
C ASP A 556 -1.75 -10.68 -23.51
N MET A 557 -1.11 -10.89 -22.35
CA MET A 557 -1.11 -12.16 -21.63
C MET A 557 -2.22 -12.26 -20.57
N ALA A 558 -2.99 -11.20 -20.33
CA ALA A 558 -4.04 -11.20 -19.33
C ALA A 558 -5.21 -12.11 -19.78
N PRO A 559 -5.95 -12.72 -18.85
CA PRO A 559 -7.19 -13.44 -19.16
C PRO A 559 -8.16 -12.57 -19.99
N GLN A 560 -8.84 -13.17 -20.98
CA GLN A 560 -9.68 -12.44 -21.93
C GLN A 560 -10.77 -11.61 -21.25
N ASN A 561 -11.38 -12.11 -20.17
CA ASN A 561 -12.36 -11.36 -19.37
C ASN A 561 -11.75 -10.10 -18.73
N LYS A 562 -10.50 -10.16 -18.25
CA LYS A 562 -9.78 -8.99 -17.71
C LYS A 562 -9.42 -7.99 -18.82
N GLN A 563 -9.04 -8.47 -20.00
CA GLN A 563 -8.78 -7.60 -21.16
C GLN A 563 -10.04 -6.84 -21.57
N ILE A 564 -11.17 -7.56 -21.75
CA ILE A 564 -12.47 -6.97 -22.10
C ILE A 564 -12.92 -5.97 -21.04
N TRP A 565 -12.83 -6.34 -19.76
CA TRP A 565 -13.18 -5.47 -18.66
C TRP A 565 -12.35 -4.18 -18.66
N LEU A 566 -11.02 -4.28 -18.81
CA LEU A 566 -10.15 -3.10 -18.81
C LEU A 566 -10.39 -2.22 -20.04
N ASP A 567 -10.59 -2.82 -21.21
CA ASP A 567 -10.95 -2.08 -22.44
C ASP A 567 -12.26 -1.29 -22.25
N GLN A 568 -13.29 -1.89 -21.62
CA GLN A 568 -14.55 -1.21 -21.31
C GLN A 568 -14.35 -0.01 -20.38
N VAL A 569 -13.59 -0.17 -19.30
CA VAL A 569 -13.29 0.93 -18.36
C VAL A 569 -12.57 2.06 -19.09
N VAL A 570 -11.47 1.76 -19.78
CA VAL A 570 -10.63 2.76 -20.46
C VAL A 570 -11.38 3.45 -21.60
N ALA A 571 -12.27 2.73 -22.32
CA ALA A 571 -13.13 3.31 -23.33
C ALA A 571 -14.05 4.38 -22.76
N LYS A 572 -14.72 4.08 -21.63
CA LYS A 572 -15.60 5.03 -20.93
C LYS A 572 -14.82 6.21 -20.36
N GLU A 573 -13.64 5.97 -19.78
CA GLU A 573 -12.75 7.01 -19.30
C GLU A 573 -12.37 8.00 -20.42
N ASN A 574 -11.97 7.47 -21.58
CA ASN A 574 -11.59 8.28 -22.73
C ASN A 574 -12.78 9.07 -23.30
N ASP A 575 -13.93 8.44 -23.48
CA ASP A 575 -15.14 9.11 -24.00
C ASP A 575 -15.59 10.24 -23.06
N LEU A 576 -15.63 9.97 -21.76
CA LEU A 576 -16.02 10.97 -20.76
C LEU A 576 -15.04 12.14 -20.70
N TYR A 577 -13.73 11.86 -20.79
CA TYR A 577 -12.69 12.89 -20.87
C TYR A 577 -12.89 13.79 -22.10
N ILE A 578 -13.12 13.21 -23.28
CA ILE A 578 -13.34 13.94 -24.53
C ILE A 578 -14.58 14.85 -24.41
N LYS A 579 -15.71 14.30 -23.96
CA LYS A 579 -16.97 15.05 -23.80
C LYS A 579 -16.79 16.22 -22.82
N ALA A 580 -16.14 15.98 -21.68
CA ALA A 580 -15.88 17.02 -20.69
C ALA A 580 -14.96 18.11 -21.25
N LYS A 581 -13.86 17.72 -21.91
CA LYS A 581 -12.94 18.66 -22.55
C LYS A 581 -13.62 19.51 -23.62
N GLN A 582 -14.43 18.91 -24.50
CA GLN A 582 -15.17 19.64 -25.53
C GLN A 582 -16.15 20.65 -24.93
N MET A 583 -16.85 20.28 -23.87
CA MET A 583 -17.77 21.19 -23.18
C MET A 583 -17.03 22.40 -22.60
N MET A 584 -15.85 22.19 -22.01
CA MET A 584 -15.03 23.26 -21.43
C MET A 584 -14.35 24.14 -22.49
N ASN A 585 -13.85 23.56 -23.58
CA ASN A 585 -13.15 24.28 -24.65
C ASN A 585 -14.04 25.20 -25.51
N THR A 586 -15.35 25.03 -25.47
CA THR A 586 -16.29 25.81 -26.29
C THR A 586 -16.66 27.16 -25.65
N VAL A 587 -16.06 27.52 -24.51
CA VAL A 587 -16.36 28.71 -23.70
C VAL A 587 -15.35 29.82 -23.99
N ASP A 588 -15.82 31.02 -24.33
CA ASP A 588 -15.01 32.25 -24.18
C ASP A 588 -14.86 32.49 -22.67
N HIS A 589 -13.66 32.26 -22.15
CA HIS A 589 -13.39 32.16 -20.71
C HIS A 589 -13.66 33.49 -19.99
N ASP A 590 -14.83 33.63 -19.35
CA ASP A 590 -14.96 34.54 -18.22
C ASP A 590 -14.42 33.84 -16.97
N GLU A 591 -13.22 34.26 -16.55
CA GLU A 591 -12.49 33.79 -15.37
C GLU A 591 -13.37 33.63 -14.14
N GLN A 592 -14.41 34.44 -14.00
CA GLN A 592 -15.34 34.46 -12.88
C GLN A 592 -16.10 33.12 -12.70
N THR A 593 -16.41 32.42 -13.80
CA THR A 593 -17.28 31.22 -13.77
C THR A 593 -16.53 29.96 -13.31
N GLU A 594 -15.29 29.78 -13.76
CA GLU A 594 -14.41 28.69 -13.29
C GLU A 594 -13.93 28.96 -11.85
N LEU A 595 -13.69 30.24 -11.52
CA LEU A 595 -13.32 30.69 -10.18
C LEU A 595 -14.43 30.51 -9.13
N ASP A 596 -15.70 30.59 -9.50
CA ASP A 596 -16.81 30.44 -8.56
C ASP A 596 -17.21 28.98 -8.31
N ILE A 597 -17.07 28.10 -9.30
CA ILE A 597 -17.42 26.68 -9.15
C ILE A 597 -16.29 25.92 -8.44
N PHE A 598 -15.01 26.24 -8.71
CA PHE A 598 -13.86 25.60 -8.05
C PHE A 598 -12.64 26.51 -7.81
N GLY A 599 -12.69 27.84 -8.02
CA GLY A 599 -11.55 28.74 -7.76
C GLY A 599 -11.10 28.85 -6.30
N LYS A 600 -11.80 28.22 -5.36
CA LYS A 600 -11.31 27.98 -3.98
C LYS A 600 -10.55 26.66 -3.82
N VAL A 601 -10.55 25.79 -4.82
CA VAL A 601 -10.02 24.43 -4.83
C VAL A 601 -8.65 24.45 -5.51
N LYS A 602 -7.66 24.98 -4.78
CA LYS A 602 -6.23 24.98 -5.11
C LYS A 602 -5.66 23.56 -4.96
N VAL A 603 -6.23 22.60 -5.69
CA VAL A 603 -6.02 21.15 -5.47
C VAL A 603 -5.05 20.54 -6.47
N MET A 604 -4.87 21.14 -7.64
CA MET A 604 -3.87 20.68 -8.61
C MET A 604 -2.48 21.17 -8.24
N ASN A 605 -1.55 20.25 -8.10
CA ASN A 605 -0.14 20.58 -7.90
C ASN A 605 0.52 20.92 -9.24
N LYS A 606 0.76 22.23 -9.46
CA LYS A 606 1.43 22.76 -10.65
C LYS A 606 2.83 22.17 -10.85
N TYR A 607 3.59 22.01 -9.77
CA TYR A 607 4.94 21.48 -9.82
C TYR A 607 4.93 20.02 -10.29
N VAL A 608 4.01 19.23 -9.75
CA VAL A 608 3.85 17.82 -10.13
C VAL A 608 3.40 17.67 -11.57
N PHE A 609 2.43 18.46 -12.03
CA PHE A 609 2.02 18.42 -13.43
C PHE A 609 3.17 18.80 -14.37
N SER A 610 3.93 19.84 -14.02
CA SER A 610 5.09 20.26 -14.81
C SER A 610 6.21 19.20 -14.80
N SER A 611 6.44 18.56 -13.65
CA SER A 611 7.40 17.46 -13.49
C SER A 611 7.00 16.21 -14.28
N PHE A 612 5.70 15.90 -14.34
CA PHE A 612 5.15 14.86 -15.20
C PHE A 612 5.40 15.17 -16.67
N MET A 613 5.08 16.39 -17.11
CA MET A 613 5.32 16.83 -18.49
C MET A 613 6.81 16.77 -18.88
N GLU A 614 7.70 17.18 -17.99
CA GLU A 614 9.16 17.13 -18.23
C GLU A 614 9.68 15.69 -18.25
N SER A 615 9.15 14.80 -17.39
CA SER A 615 9.52 13.39 -17.35
C SER A 615 9.27 12.67 -18.69
N PHE A 616 8.20 13.05 -19.40
CA PHE A 616 7.88 12.49 -20.71
C PHE A 616 8.43 13.32 -21.88
N ARG A 617 9.23 14.36 -21.63
CA ARG A 617 9.74 15.23 -22.68
C ARG A 617 10.53 14.42 -23.72
N GLY A 618 10.13 14.57 -24.99
CA GLY A 618 10.77 13.88 -26.11
C GLY A 618 10.19 12.50 -26.43
N THR A 619 9.38 11.90 -25.55
CA THR A 619 8.65 10.65 -25.84
C THR A 619 7.43 10.92 -26.74
N PRO A 620 6.85 9.89 -27.39
CA PRO A 620 5.58 10.03 -28.10
C PRO A 620 4.47 10.61 -27.21
N GLU A 621 4.38 10.18 -25.95
CA GLU A 621 3.44 10.68 -24.94
C GLU A 621 3.69 12.16 -24.64
N GLY A 622 4.93 12.55 -24.34
CA GLY A 622 5.24 13.96 -24.09
C GLY A 622 4.99 14.86 -25.28
N LYS A 623 5.16 14.37 -26.51
CA LYS A 623 4.79 15.10 -27.73
C LYS A 623 3.27 15.30 -27.84
N LYS A 624 2.45 14.29 -27.49
CA LYS A 624 0.98 14.40 -27.45
C LYS A 624 0.51 15.35 -26.35
N LEU A 625 1.07 15.20 -25.16
CA LEU A 625 0.79 16.05 -24.00
C LEU A 625 1.11 17.51 -24.30
N LYS A 626 2.27 17.79 -24.92
CA LYS A 626 2.67 19.15 -25.34
C LYS A 626 1.69 19.76 -26.35
N ARG A 627 1.04 18.94 -27.18
CA ARG A 627 0.04 19.37 -28.17
C ARG A 627 -1.38 19.46 -27.59
N GLY A 628 -1.53 19.28 -26.27
CA GLY A 628 -2.80 19.41 -25.56
C GLY A 628 -3.83 18.33 -25.87
N CYS A 629 -3.44 17.11 -26.25
CA CYS A 629 -4.34 15.99 -26.55
C CYS A 629 -5.50 16.36 -27.51
N ASN A 630 -5.18 16.95 -28.66
CA ASN A 630 -6.13 17.14 -29.75
C ASN A 630 -6.24 15.88 -30.62
N LEU A 631 -7.48 15.47 -30.90
CA LEU A 631 -7.83 14.29 -31.70
C LEU A 631 -7.75 14.53 -33.22
N ASN A 632 -7.59 15.77 -33.65
CA ASN A 632 -7.49 16.04 -35.09
C ASN A 632 -6.09 15.68 -35.57
N PHE A 633 -6.04 14.96 -36.70
CA PHE A 633 -4.87 14.48 -37.44
C PHE A 633 -4.41 13.04 -37.13
N HIS A 634 -5.23 12.08 -37.52
CA HIS A 634 -4.70 10.98 -38.33
C HIS A 634 -5.00 11.26 -39.81
N GLU A 635 -4.00 10.98 -40.65
CA GLU A 635 -3.99 10.99 -42.13
C GLU A 635 -3.58 12.29 -42.85
N ASN A 636 -2.28 12.57 -42.81
CA ASN A 636 -1.53 13.01 -44.00
C ASN A 636 -0.14 12.34 -44.00
N TYR A 637 -0.13 11.02 -43.85
CA TYR A 637 1.00 10.17 -44.24
C TYR A 637 0.66 9.54 -45.58
N ASN A 638 0.62 10.39 -46.62
CA ASN A 638 0.79 10.04 -48.02
C ASN A 638 1.06 11.35 -48.78
N GLN A 639 2.28 11.88 -48.60
CA GLN A 639 3.00 12.70 -49.56
C GLN A 639 4.50 12.63 -49.27
#